data_AF-A0A4Q4VAA8-F1
#
_entry.id   AF-A0A4Q4VAA8-F1
#
_cell.length_a   1.000
_cell.length_b   1.000
_cell.length_c   1.000
_cell.angle_alpha   90.00
_cell.angle_beta   90.00
_cell.angle_gamma   90.00
#
_symmetry.space_group_name_H-M   'P 1'
#
loop_
_entity.id
_entity.type
_entity.pdbx_description
1 polymer ?
#
loop_
_entity_poly.entity_id
_entity_poly.type
_entity_poly.pdbx_seq_one_letter_code
_entity_poly.pdbx_strand_id
1 'polypeptide(L)'
;MASTGVLHTNGTGSTTTSSGTPNGVKAVSNGTLVASSGTPNGVNAASNGTLVASSGTSEADSHRLRVVIIGAGIGGLTTAVYLRKQGHKVTLLEQSRFANELGAAIHLAPNSNGLLRRVGIYAEVINANLMERITEYDANNSITREADLTEANKIWQHPWHLVHRVHLHEELKRHATSSEGEGVPAELKTSSRVVDIDPATATAVLESGERVQGDVVIGADGVHSVARAKVPGGNITAKPSGKSAFRFLVSREAALNDPVTAQFAQKNGQLIIWYGPDRRVIMYPCDRNRQLNFVCIHPREESDPGRIDDWNTGGNKAKLLEVYRNFDPALLALLGMVEAGSLKVWELLDMDVLPTWVKDRLALLGDAAHPFLPHQGQGAGCAMEDAAALAVVLRRGTKPEEVPERLGLYQDIRYERANRIQEYSRLAGRDLLGEKLDMMEHTNYNFGHDEWDHSVEFVRRWEWNRKPNLYWRMPISFGPFPGPRQSFEGKPRVATHSTFTTASVKFKTSRTLLQNLFPSPSFRFKSPGTVVYASFSQTTLNKMEWLGGSGYRHFGLYIHGVEYVTKTGETIDGTFLPILFESLTDPIVSGREELGMPKLYCAIDIWRREKSYRIQTGWQGANFGSVVLKGLKEVDPGGDKGTIGGEDDQGIFAYKYIPKVGERGKADVEHAIFVPHSVEAKVVPSKVERVFKAKQASVSFDPLDWEALPTLHHIISRLAEIPVYEVVGAKVVEGVGVPDVSSARRID
;
A
#
# COMPACT_ATOMS: atom_id res chain seq x y z
N MET A 1 56.88 5.09 2.44
CA MET A 1 57.44 3.94 1.69
C MET A 1 56.26 3.18 1.12
N ALA A 2 55.84 3.50 -0.12
CA ALA A 2 56.00 2.68 -1.35
C ALA A 2 55.32 1.29 -1.22
N SER A 3 54.39 0.82 -2.07
CA SER A 3 54.02 1.16 -3.45
C SER A 3 52.62 0.62 -3.85
N THR A 4 51.77 1.51 -4.38
CA THR A 4 51.05 1.45 -5.67
C THR A 4 51.03 0.16 -6.51
N GLY A 5 49.85 -0.17 -7.06
CA GLY A 5 49.70 -1.01 -8.26
C GLY A 5 48.23 -1.27 -8.66
N VAL A 6 47.59 -0.35 -9.39
CA VAL A 6 46.42 -0.67 -10.23
C VAL A 6 46.62 -0.01 -11.60
N LEU A 7 46.61 -0.85 -12.62
CA LEU A 7 46.86 -0.53 -14.03
C LEU A 7 45.65 0.15 -14.68
N HIS A 8 45.92 1.26 -15.37
CA HIS A 8 45.19 1.73 -16.55
C HIS A 8 46.18 1.72 -17.72
N THR A 9 45.79 1.17 -18.87
CA THR A 9 46.40 1.50 -20.16
C THR A 9 45.31 1.82 -21.18
N ASN A 10 45.57 2.92 -21.89
CA ASN A 10 44.82 3.55 -22.96
C ASN A 10 45.32 3.09 -24.34
N GLY A 11 44.51 3.36 -25.36
CA GLY A 11 44.96 3.75 -26.70
C GLY A 11 44.74 2.69 -27.78
N THR A 12 44.37 2.99 -29.03
CA THR A 12 44.25 4.22 -29.83
C THR A 12 43.58 3.84 -31.16
N GLY A 13 42.64 4.61 -31.73
CA GLY A 13 42.88 5.51 -32.89
C GLY A 13 42.21 4.97 -34.18
N SER A 14 41.10 5.57 -34.68
CA SER A 14 41.00 6.56 -35.79
C SER A 14 41.17 5.94 -37.20
N THR A 15 40.48 6.27 -38.30
CA THR A 15 39.49 7.28 -38.73
C THR A 15 39.08 6.96 -40.20
N THR A 16 38.13 7.72 -40.76
CA THR A 16 37.81 7.95 -42.21
C THR A 16 36.80 7.00 -42.88
N THR A 17 35.89 7.40 -43.80
CA THR A 17 35.01 8.57 -44.06
C THR A 17 34.19 8.23 -45.34
N SER A 18 33.12 9.00 -45.61
CA SER A 18 32.39 9.18 -46.90
C SER A 18 31.28 8.17 -47.20
N SER A 19 30.15 8.48 -47.88
CA SER A 19 29.36 9.69 -48.20
C SER A 19 28.27 9.23 -49.20
N GLY A 20 27.03 9.73 -49.13
CA GLY A 20 26.10 9.65 -50.27
C GLY A 20 24.60 9.52 -49.95
N THR A 21 23.89 10.64 -49.97
CA THR A 21 22.43 10.80 -50.22
C THR A 21 22.19 11.11 -51.73
N PRO A 22 20.99 11.47 -52.27
CA PRO A 22 19.59 11.49 -51.76
C PRO A 22 18.54 10.96 -52.78
N ASN A 23 17.24 10.92 -52.42
CA ASN A 23 16.12 11.53 -53.22
C ASN A 23 14.72 11.18 -52.65
N GLY A 24 13.81 12.16 -52.64
CA GLY A 24 12.37 11.91 -52.55
C GLY A 24 11.51 12.97 -51.85
N VAL A 25 11.38 14.15 -52.45
CA VAL A 25 10.40 15.19 -52.07
C VAL A 25 9.02 14.86 -52.65
N LYS A 26 7.95 15.08 -51.87
CA LYS A 26 6.67 15.62 -52.38
C LYS A 26 5.94 16.40 -51.28
N ALA A 27 5.75 17.69 -51.56
CA ALA A 27 5.02 18.67 -50.77
C ALA A 27 3.54 18.69 -51.17
N VAL A 28 2.64 18.98 -50.23
CA VAL A 28 1.29 19.50 -50.50
C VAL A 28 0.91 20.57 -49.48
N SER A 29 0.74 21.79 -50.02
CA SER A 29 -0.09 22.95 -49.65
C SER A 29 -0.10 23.56 -48.24
N ASN A 30 0.23 24.86 -48.24
CA ASN A 30 -0.03 25.88 -47.23
C ASN A 30 -1.52 26.01 -46.86
N GLY A 31 -1.78 26.12 -45.55
CA GLY A 31 -3.03 26.58 -44.95
C GLY A 31 -2.73 27.49 -43.76
N THR A 32 -3.25 28.70 -43.84
CA THR A 32 -3.06 29.89 -43.00
C THR A 32 -3.25 29.65 -41.49
N LEU A 33 -2.26 30.06 -40.68
CA LEU A 33 -2.32 30.09 -39.21
C LEU A 33 -2.97 31.41 -38.73
N VAL A 34 -4.09 31.29 -38.03
CA VAL A 34 -4.65 32.34 -37.15
C VAL A 34 -4.34 31.93 -35.70
N ALA A 35 -3.88 32.90 -34.92
CA ALA A 35 -3.36 32.76 -33.57
C ALA A 35 -4.42 32.37 -32.52
N SER A 36 -4.03 31.52 -31.57
CA SER A 36 -4.52 31.57 -30.19
C SER A 36 -3.47 31.02 -29.23
N SER A 37 -3.17 31.81 -28.22
CA SER A 37 -2.22 31.62 -27.11
C SER A 37 -2.29 30.25 -26.44
N GLY A 38 -1.17 29.52 -26.42
CA GLY A 38 -0.98 28.30 -25.65
C GLY A 38 -0.45 28.58 -24.24
N THR A 39 -1.16 28.07 -23.24
CA THR A 39 -0.69 27.82 -21.88
C THR A 39 0.31 26.64 -21.85
N PRO A 40 1.37 26.64 -21.01
CA PRO A 40 2.27 25.50 -20.91
C PRO A 40 1.64 24.33 -20.18
N ASN A 41 1.93 23.14 -20.71
CA ASN A 41 1.37 21.84 -20.34
C ASN A 41 1.40 21.50 -18.84
N GLY A 42 0.26 20.99 -18.38
CA GLY A 42 0.08 20.38 -17.07
C GLY A 42 0.85 19.06 -16.94
N VAL A 43 1.50 18.92 -15.79
CA VAL A 43 2.09 17.67 -15.34
C VAL A 43 0.93 16.76 -14.91
N ASN A 44 0.64 15.73 -15.71
CA ASN A 44 -0.29 14.67 -15.34
C ASN A 44 0.26 13.95 -14.09
N ALA A 45 -0.31 14.25 -12.93
CA ALA A 45 -0.18 13.42 -11.75
C ALA A 45 -0.98 12.13 -12.00
N ALA A 46 -0.31 11.11 -12.55
CA ALA A 46 -0.86 9.76 -12.62
C ALA A 46 -0.95 9.20 -11.19
N SER A 47 -2.17 9.19 -10.64
CA SER A 47 -2.51 8.54 -9.39
C SER A 47 -2.55 7.01 -9.59
N ASN A 48 -1.40 6.35 -9.59
CA ASN A 48 -1.33 4.90 -9.41
C ASN A 48 -1.28 4.61 -7.90
N GLY A 49 -2.44 4.31 -7.32
CA GLY A 49 -2.58 4.02 -5.89
C GLY A 49 -4.03 3.99 -5.40
N THR A 50 -5.00 4.35 -6.24
CA THR A 50 -6.41 4.22 -5.90
C THR A 50 -6.78 2.73 -5.85
N LEU A 51 -7.14 2.23 -4.67
CA LEU A 51 -7.91 1.00 -4.54
C LEU A 51 -9.22 1.21 -5.32
N VAL A 52 -9.28 0.69 -6.54
CA VAL A 52 -10.48 0.78 -7.38
C VAL A 52 -11.54 -0.10 -6.74
N ALA A 53 -12.57 0.55 -6.17
CA ALA A 53 -13.76 -0.14 -5.68
C ALA A 53 -14.46 -0.84 -6.86
N SER A 54 -14.80 -2.11 -6.69
CA SER A 54 -15.52 -2.90 -7.68
C SER A 54 -16.87 -2.25 -8.01
N SER A 55 -17.11 -1.97 -9.29
CA SER A 55 -18.37 -1.42 -9.79
C SER A 55 -19.49 -2.47 -9.75
N GLY A 56 -20.38 -2.35 -8.76
CA GLY A 56 -21.69 -3.00 -8.70
C GLY A 56 -22.73 -1.96 -8.30
N THR A 57 -23.79 -1.82 -9.10
CA THR A 57 -24.81 -0.78 -8.97
C THR A 57 -25.76 -0.99 -7.78
N SER A 58 -26.09 0.11 -7.09
CA SER A 58 -27.22 0.36 -6.15
C SER A 58 -27.08 0.12 -4.62
N GLU A 59 -25.86 0.10 -4.07
CA GLU A 59 -25.63 0.12 -2.60
C GLU A 59 -24.91 1.39 -2.07
N ALA A 60 -24.90 2.47 -2.86
CA ALA A 60 -24.02 3.64 -2.67
C ALA A 60 -24.24 4.48 -1.39
N ASP A 61 -25.18 4.11 -0.51
CA ASP A 61 -25.49 4.82 0.73
C ASP A 61 -25.16 4.02 2.02
N SER A 62 -24.72 2.76 1.92
CA SER A 62 -24.88 1.85 3.06
C SER A 62 -23.94 2.05 4.26
N HIS A 63 -22.77 2.69 4.12
CA HIS A 63 -21.81 2.79 5.25
C HIS A 63 -21.02 4.11 5.31
N ARG A 64 -21.74 5.24 5.38
CA ARG A 64 -21.15 6.55 5.73
C ARG A 64 -21.07 6.71 7.25
N LEU A 65 -19.86 6.73 7.82
CA LEU A 65 -19.66 7.14 9.22
C LEU A 65 -20.01 8.62 9.45
N ARG A 66 -20.57 8.90 10.63
CA ARG A 66 -20.69 10.23 11.25
C ARG A 66 -19.48 10.46 12.15
N VAL A 67 -18.64 11.41 11.81
CA VAL A 67 -17.40 11.72 12.51
C VAL A 67 -17.56 13.04 13.26
N VAL A 68 -17.32 13.03 14.57
CA VAL A 68 -17.26 14.26 15.38
C VAL A 68 -15.79 14.59 15.64
N ILE A 69 -15.34 15.76 15.24
CA ILE A 69 -13.97 16.25 15.47
C ILE A 69 -14.03 17.40 16.45
N ILE A 70 -13.21 17.33 17.51
CA ILE A 70 -13.15 18.35 18.56
C ILE A 70 -11.89 19.18 18.34
N GLY A 71 -12.06 20.45 18.01
CA GLY A 71 -10.98 21.38 17.66
C GLY A 71 -10.86 21.58 16.14
N ALA A 72 -10.89 22.83 15.71
CA ALA A 72 -10.69 23.22 14.31
C ALA A 72 -9.31 23.88 14.10
N GLY A 73 -8.28 23.35 14.75
CA GLY A 73 -6.88 23.66 14.45
C GLY A 73 -6.41 22.97 13.16
N ILE A 74 -5.12 23.08 12.85
CA ILE A 74 -4.52 22.50 11.63
C ILE A 74 -4.80 20.98 11.54
N GLY A 75 -4.58 20.22 12.61
CA GLY A 75 -4.87 18.78 12.65
C GLY A 75 -6.34 18.46 12.42
N GLY A 76 -7.25 19.08 13.18
CA GLY A 76 -8.69 18.83 13.06
C GLY A 76 -9.27 19.18 11.69
N LEU A 77 -8.88 20.33 11.12
CA LEU A 77 -9.30 20.70 9.77
C LEU A 77 -8.72 19.79 8.70
N THR A 78 -7.46 19.37 8.84
CA THR A 78 -6.84 18.39 7.92
C THR A 78 -7.59 17.06 7.98
N THR A 79 -7.93 16.58 9.17
CA THR A 79 -8.75 15.37 9.36
C THR A 79 -10.12 15.50 8.72
N ALA A 80 -10.77 16.66 8.85
CA ALA A 80 -12.06 16.91 8.21
C ALA A 80 -11.96 16.85 6.67
N VAL A 81 -10.94 17.47 6.07
CA VAL A 81 -10.68 17.40 4.63
C VAL A 81 -10.50 15.96 4.16
N TYR A 82 -9.69 15.16 4.85
CA TYR A 82 -9.46 13.78 4.46
C TYR A 82 -10.71 12.90 4.63
N LEU A 83 -11.39 12.97 5.77
CA LEU A 83 -12.53 12.11 6.06
C LEU A 83 -13.75 12.44 5.19
N ARG A 84 -13.96 13.72 4.81
CA ARG A 84 -14.98 14.03 3.81
C ARG A 84 -14.68 13.40 2.45
N LYS A 85 -13.42 13.36 2.00
CA LYS A 85 -13.03 12.70 0.74
C LYS A 85 -13.22 11.18 0.79
N GLN A 86 -13.01 10.58 1.97
CA GLN A 86 -13.40 9.17 2.23
C GLN A 86 -14.92 8.96 2.19
N GLY A 87 -15.73 10.01 2.10
CA GLY A 87 -17.18 9.97 1.93
C GLY A 87 -17.96 10.05 3.24
N HIS A 88 -17.28 10.34 4.37
CA HIS A 88 -17.88 10.46 5.70
C HIS A 88 -18.62 11.78 5.90
N LYS A 89 -19.58 11.80 6.84
CA LYS A 89 -20.22 13.03 7.31
C LYS A 89 -19.43 13.55 8.50
N VAL A 90 -18.87 14.75 8.39
CA VAL A 90 -17.97 15.31 9.41
C VAL A 90 -18.63 16.52 10.08
N THR A 91 -18.60 16.56 11.42
CA THR A 91 -18.96 17.73 12.23
C THR A 91 -17.75 18.14 13.06
N LEU A 92 -17.31 19.38 12.89
CA LEU A 92 -16.21 20.02 13.64
C LEU A 92 -16.81 20.90 14.75
N LEU A 93 -16.34 20.72 15.98
CA LEU A 93 -16.72 21.52 17.15
C LEU A 93 -15.54 22.39 17.57
N GLU A 94 -15.69 23.71 17.47
CA GLU A 94 -14.64 24.67 17.79
C GLU A 94 -15.14 25.69 18.82
N GLN A 95 -14.36 25.89 19.89
CA GLN A 95 -14.74 26.80 20.97
C GLN A 95 -14.64 28.29 20.60
N SER A 96 -13.71 28.66 19.71
CA SER A 96 -13.49 30.04 19.32
C SER A 96 -14.45 30.51 18.22
N ARG A 97 -14.47 31.82 17.98
CA ARG A 97 -15.12 32.46 16.81
C ARG A 97 -14.13 32.84 15.70
N PHE A 98 -12.87 32.39 15.82
CA PHE A 98 -11.75 32.81 14.95
C PHE A 98 -11.50 34.33 14.86
N ALA A 99 -11.96 35.10 15.85
CA ALA A 99 -11.92 36.57 15.80
C ALA A 99 -10.52 37.19 15.93
N ASN A 100 -9.50 36.43 16.39
CA ASN A 100 -8.18 36.96 16.79
C ASN A 100 -7.01 35.99 16.46
N GLU A 101 -6.95 35.41 15.27
CA GLU A 101 -5.74 34.65 14.89
C GLU A 101 -4.59 35.61 14.55
N LEU A 102 -3.80 36.01 15.55
CA LEU A 102 -2.54 36.74 15.35
C LEU A 102 -1.46 35.77 14.83
N GLY A 103 -0.94 36.09 13.63
CA GLY A 103 -0.22 35.18 12.75
C GLY A 103 1.18 34.82 13.22
N ALA A 104 1.37 33.54 13.53
CA ALA A 104 2.69 32.92 13.49
C ALA A 104 2.90 32.26 12.12
N ALA A 105 4.14 32.03 11.73
CA ALA A 105 4.47 31.17 10.61
C ALA A 105 4.76 29.73 11.08
N ILE A 106 4.70 28.79 10.14
CA ILE A 106 4.96 27.36 10.35
C ILE A 106 5.81 26.82 9.20
N HIS A 107 6.58 25.78 9.51
CA HIS A 107 7.24 24.98 8.49
C HIS A 107 6.24 23.98 7.94
N LEU A 108 6.09 23.97 6.61
CA LEU A 108 5.40 22.91 5.89
C LEU A 108 6.47 22.06 5.19
N ALA A 109 7.01 21.12 5.97
CA ALA A 109 8.07 20.20 5.55
C ALA A 109 7.59 19.23 4.45
N PRO A 110 8.51 18.61 3.68
CA PRO A 110 8.16 17.75 2.54
C PRO A 110 7.10 16.67 2.82
N ASN A 111 7.24 15.95 3.94
CA ASN A 111 6.30 14.91 4.37
C ASN A 111 4.86 15.47 4.52
N SER A 112 4.72 16.57 5.25
CA SER A 112 3.41 17.22 5.46
C SER A 112 2.88 17.95 4.22
N ASN A 113 3.75 18.53 3.39
CA ASN A 113 3.36 19.18 2.14
C ASN A 113 2.82 18.16 1.13
N GLY A 114 3.41 16.96 1.08
CA GLY A 114 2.92 15.86 0.24
C GLY A 114 1.48 15.47 0.55
N LEU A 115 1.17 15.37 1.85
CA LEU A 115 -0.18 15.09 2.34
C LEU A 115 -1.18 16.17 1.91
N LEU A 116 -0.87 17.45 2.09
CA LEU A 116 -1.75 18.54 1.64
C LEU A 116 -1.95 18.53 0.12
N ARG A 117 -0.88 18.31 -0.65
CA ARG A 117 -0.96 18.21 -2.12
C ARG A 117 -1.83 17.05 -2.56
N ARG A 118 -1.83 15.92 -1.83
CA ARG A 118 -2.71 14.76 -2.09
C ARG A 118 -4.19 15.11 -1.98
N VAL A 119 -4.56 16.08 -1.14
CA VAL A 119 -5.94 16.57 -1.01
C VAL A 119 -6.24 17.81 -1.85
N GLY A 120 -5.29 18.23 -2.70
CA GLY A 120 -5.45 19.37 -3.62
C GLY A 120 -5.17 20.73 -2.98
N ILE A 121 -4.48 20.76 -1.84
CA ILE A 121 -4.04 21.99 -1.18
C ILE A 121 -2.57 22.23 -1.54
N TYR A 122 -2.28 23.40 -2.11
CA TYR A 122 -0.96 23.74 -2.61
C TYR A 122 -0.43 24.97 -1.87
N ALA A 123 0.71 24.84 -1.21
CA ALA A 123 1.33 25.93 -0.45
C ALA A 123 1.64 27.15 -1.35
N GLU A 124 1.95 26.88 -2.62
CA GLU A 124 2.28 27.84 -3.67
C GLU A 124 1.15 28.85 -3.91
N VAL A 125 -0.13 28.48 -3.68
CA VAL A 125 -1.28 29.38 -3.88
C VAL A 125 -1.67 30.17 -2.64
N ILE A 126 -1.11 29.84 -1.47
CA ILE A 126 -1.39 30.50 -0.19
C ILE A 126 -0.22 31.36 0.32
N ASN A 127 0.54 31.92 -0.62
CA ASN A 127 1.63 32.87 -0.37
C ASN A 127 2.81 32.28 0.43
N ALA A 128 3.02 30.97 0.35
CA ALA A 128 4.18 30.32 0.96
C ALA A 128 5.49 30.75 0.29
N ASN A 129 6.60 30.61 1.01
CA ASN A 129 7.95 30.75 0.47
C ASN A 129 8.63 29.39 0.41
N LEU A 130 9.48 29.16 -0.59
CA LEU A 130 10.39 28.03 -0.55
C LEU A 130 11.41 28.23 0.57
N MET A 131 11.76 27.15 1.27
CA MET A 131 12.89 27.11 2.19
C MET A 131 14.17 26.87 1.38
N GLU A 132 14.91 27.94 1.11
CA GLU A 132 16.03 27.91 0.16
C GLU A 132 17.39 27.99 0.84
N ARG A 133 17.48 28.57 2.04
CA ARG A 133 18.76 28.85 2.69
C ARG A 133 18.66 28.71 4.20
N ILE A 134 19.76 28.33 4.83
CA ILE A 134 19.90 28.34 6.27
C ILE A 134 21.18 29.07 6.67
N THR A 135 21.09 29.93 7.69
CA THR A 135 22.24 30.58 8.31
C THR A 135 22.11 30.50 9.82
N GLU A 136 23.18 30.09 10.49
CA GLU A 136 23.27 30.03 11.93
C GLU A 136 24.36 31.01 12.38
N TYR A 137 24.05 31.77 13.42
CA TYR A 137 24.92 32.75 14.06
C TYR A 137 25.13 32.39 15.52
N ASP A 138 26.26 32.79 16.08
CA ASP A 138 26.40 32.93 17.53
C ASP A 138 25.76 34.24 18.04
N ALA A 139 25.83 34.48 19.35
CA ALA A 139 25.26 35.69 19.97
C ALA A 139 25.94 36.99 19.50
N ASN A 140 27.15 36.94 18.94
CA ASN A 140 27.93 38.08 18.47
C ASN A 140 27.81 38.29 16.94
N ASN A 141 26.79 37.70 16.30
CA ASN A 141 26.60 37.72 14.85
C ASN A 141 27.75 37.11 14.03
N SER A 142 28.56 36.23 14.61
CA SER A 142 29.52 35.43 13.84
C SER A 142 28.81 34.22 13.22
N ILE A 143 28.99 34.01 11.92
CA ILE A 143 28.38 32.88 11.21
C ILE A 143 29.03 31.57 11.67
N THR A 144 28.22 30.66 12.22
CA THR A 144 28.64 29.31 12.61
C THR A 144 28.31 28.28 11.54
N ARG A 145 27.27 28.52 10.73
CA ARG A 145 26.88 27.69 9.59
C ARG A 145 26.16 28.52 8.54
N GLU A 146 26.42 28.24 7.27
CA GLU A 146 25.65 28.78 6.15
C GLU A 146 25.54 27.72 5.04
N ALA A 147 24.34 27.52 4.49
CA ALA A 147 24.12 26.60 3.39
C ALA A 147 23.00 27.08 2.45
N ASP A 148 23.22 26.89 1.15
CA ASP A 148 22.18 26.96 0.12
C ASP A 148 21.54 25.58 -0.03
N LEU A 149 20.23 25.51 0.09
CA LEU A 149 19.43 24.30 0.10
C LEU A 149 18.63 24.10 -1.20
N THR A 150 18.75 24.99 -2.18
CA THR A 150 17.95 24.95 -3.42
C THR A 150 18.11 23.63 -4.19
N GLU A 151 19.35 23.17 -4.38
CA GLU A 151 19.62 21.87 -5.02
C GLU A 151 19.45 20.70 -4.04
N ALA A 152 19.93 20.85 -2.79
CA ALA A 152 19.86 19.78 -1.79
C ALA A 152 18.41 19.35 -1.47
N ASN A 153 17.46 20.30 -1.48
CA ASN A 153 16.05 20.00 -1.21
C ASN A 153 15.34 19.23 -2.33
N LYS A 154 15.96 19.09 -3.51
CA LYS A 154 15.36 18.32 -4.64
C LYS A 154 15.37 16.81 -4.41
N ILE A 155 16.07 16.31 -3.39
CA ILE A 155 16.01 14.90 -3.01
C ILE A 155 14.62 14.52 -2.47
N TRP A 156 13.86 15.49 -1.96
CA TRP A 156 12.52 15.26 -1.43
C TRP A 156 11.48 15.34 -2.55
N GLN A 157 10.48 14.47 -2.47
CA GLN A 157 9.39 14.43 -3.46
C GLN A 157 8.58 15.73 -3.52
N HIS A 158 8.49 16.45 -2.40
CA HIS A 158 7.69 17.67 -2.26
C HIS A 158 8.52 18.83 -1.72
N PRO A 159 8.30 20.07 -2.19
CA PRO A 159 9.10 21.20 -1.75
C PRO A 159 8.86 21.53 -0.27
N TRP A 160 9.91 21.96 0.43
CA TRP A 160 9.80 22.50 1.78
C TRP A 160 9.37 23.97 1.71
N HIS A 161 8.23 24.28 2.33
CA HIS A 161 7.67 25.63 2.37
C HIS A 161 7.66 26.25 3.77
N LEU A 162 7.75 27.57 3.81
CA LEU A 162 7.51 28.43 4.97
C LEU A 162 6.18 29.14 4.76
N VAL A 163 5.21 28.90 5.63
CA VAL A 163 3.81 29.30 5.41
C VAL A 163 3.30 30.17 6.56
N HIS A 164 2.52 31.19 6.23
CA HIS A 164 1.78 31.95 7.24
C HIS A 164 0.63 31.08 7.78
N ARG A 165 0.60 30.80 9.09
CA ARG A 165 -0.32 29.82 9.69
C ARG A 165 -1.80 30.13 9.37
N VAL A 166 -2.17 31.41 9.40
CA VAL A 166 -3.55 31.84 9.13
C VAL A 166 -3.96 31.51 7.68
N HIS A 167 -3.06 31.68 6.71
CA HIS A 167 -3.39 31.34 5.32
C HIS A 167 -3.57 29.84 5.14
N LEU A 168 -2.73 29.02 5.79
CA LEU A 168 -2.92 27.58 5.76
C LEU A 168 -4.22 27.15 6.45
N HIS A 169 -4.53 27.73 7.61
CA HIS A 169 -5.75 27.46 8.35
C HIS A 169 -6.99 27.80 7.54
N GLU A 170 -7.06 29.00 6.96
CA GLU A 170 -8.17 29.44 6.12
C GLU A 170 -8.35 28.54 4.90
N GLU A 171 -7.26 28.11 4.27
CA GLU A 171 -7.33 27.21 3.12
C GLU A 171 -7.81 25.81 3.50
N LEU A 172 -7.34 25.26 4.63
CA LEU A 172 -7.86 24.01 5.19
C LEU A 172 -9.34 24.13 5.54
N LYS A 173 -9.75 25.25 6.16
CA LYS A 173 -11.15 25.52 6.52
C LYS A 173 -12.03 25.59 5.27
N ARG A 174 -11.57 26.30 4.23
CA ARG A 174 -12.24 26.39 2.93
C ARG A 174 -12.39 24.99 2.32
N HIS A 175 -11.31 24.20 2.28
CA HIS A 175 -11.35 22.82 1.79
C HIS A 175 -12.21 21.89 2.64
N ALA A 176 -12.37 22.13 3.95
CA ALA A 176 -13.23 21.30 4.79
C ALA A 176 -14.71 21.61 4.59
N THR A 177 -15.06 22.88 4.42
CA THR A 177 -16.44 23.39 4.53
C THR A 177 -17.08 23.82 3.21
N SER A 178 -16.29 23.98 2.14
CA SER A 178 -16.82 24.34 0.82
C SER A 178 -17.66 23.22 0.22
N SER A 179 -18.72 23.60 -0.49
CA SER A 179 -19.48 22.72 -1.39
C SER A 179 -18.66 22.22 -2.57
N GLU A 180 -17.52 22.85 -2.85
CA GLU A 180 -16.57 22.41 -3.86
C GLU A 180 -15.70 21.25 -3.32
N GLY A 181 -15.32 20.33 -4.21
CA GLY A 181 -14.52 19.16 -3.89
C GLY A 181 -15.32 17.88 -3.62
N GLU A 182 -14.60 16.78 -3.39
CA GLU A 182 -15.19 15.46 -3.20
C GLU A 182 -15.80 15.28 -1.81
N GLY A 183 -16.99 14.64 -1.74
CA GLY A 183 -17.67 14.33 -0.50
C GLY A 183 -18.49 15.47 0.08
N VAL A 184 -19.26 15.17 1.13
CA VAL A 184 -20.16 16.13 1.79
C VAL A 184 -19.34 17.18 2.55
N PRO A 185 -19.64 18.48 2.44
CA PRO A 185 -18.94 19.51 3.21
C PRO A 185 -19.05 19.26 4.72
N ALA A 186 -17.96 19.49 5.44
CA ALA A 186 -17.95 19.37 6.89
C ALA A 186 -18.78 20.49 7.53
N GLU A 187 -19.54 20.14 8.55
CA GLU A 187 -20.29 21.11 9.36
C GLU A 187 -19.37 21.69 10.44
N LEU A 188 -18.99 22.95 10.32
CA LEU A 188 -18.17 23.65 11.32
C LEU A 188 -19.05 24.44 12.30
N LYS A 189 -19.12 23.99 13.55
CA LYS A 189 -19.81 24.68 14.64
C LYS A 189 -18.80 25.42 15.51
N THR A 190 -18.74 26.74 15.37
CA THR A 190 -17.96 27.65 16.24
C THR A 190 -18.69 27.94 17.55
N SER A 191 -18.01 28.54 18.53
CA SER A 191 -18.56 28.77 19.88
C SER A 191 -19.14 27.50 20.54
N SER A 192 -18.59 26.34 20.19
CA SER A 192 -19.05 25.02 20.63
C SER A 192 -17.97 24.38 21.51
N ARG A 193 -17.84 24.91 22.73
CA ARG A 193 -16.89 24.36 23.72
C ARG A 193 -17.36 22.99 24.18
N VAL A 194 -16.55 21.96 23.93
CA VAL A 194 -16.78 20.62 24.48
C VAL A 194 -16.25 20.56 25.91
N VAL A 195 -17.06 20.03 26.82
CA VAL A 195 -16.73 19.89 28.25
C VAL A 195 -16.65 18.43 28.71
N ASP A 196 -17.27 17.51 27.96
CA ASP A 196 -17.23 16.09 28.27
C ASP A 196 -17.37 15.23 27.00
N ILE A 197 -16.86 14.00 27.05
CA ILE A 197 -16.92 13.03 25.95
C ILE A 197 -17.18 11.64 26.54
N ASP A 198 -18.09 10.91 25.90
CA ASP A 198 -18.31 9.49 26.12
C ASP A 198 -17.73 8.68 24.95
N PRO A 199 -16.57 8.02 25.14
CA PRO A 199 -15.93 7.21 24.12
C PRO A 199 -16.75 5.99 23.67
N ALA A 200 -17.58 5.42 24.54
CA ALA A 200 -18.31 4.19 24.24
C ALA A 200 -19.45 4.46 23.23
N THR A 201 -20.12 5.61 23.39
CA THR A 201 -21.25 6.02 22.53
C THR A 201 -20.86 7.00 21.42
N ALA A 202 -19.58 7.39 21.34
CA ALA A 202 -19.06 8.42 20.44
C ALA A 202 -19.83 9.76 20.56
N THR A 203 -20.02 10.24 21.80
CA THR A 203 -20.78 11.46 22.08
C THR A 203 -19.90 12.55 22.67
N ALA A 204 -19.91 13.75 22.10
CA ALA A 204 -19.35 14.96 22.69
C ALA A 204 -20.47 15.80 23.34
N VAL A 205 -20.20 16.36 24.52
CA VAL A 205 -21.12 17.21 25.29
C VAL A 205 -20.60 18.64 25.29
N LEU A 206 -21.40 19.57 24.80
CA LEU A 206 -21.07 21.00 24.79
C LEU A 206 -21.36 21.64 26.16
N GLU A 207 -20.71 22.77 26.44
CA GLU A 207 -20.96 23.62 27.62
C GLU A 207 -22.43 24.06 27.71
N SER A 208 -23.11 24.17 26.56
CA SER A 208 -24.55 24.46 26.47
C SER A 208 -25.46 23.30 26.93
N GLY A 209 -24.90 22.11 27.14
CA GLY A 209 -25.63 20.87 27.38
C GLY A 209 -26.04 20.10 26.12
N GLU A 210 -25.82 20.66 24.91
CA GLU A 210 -26.06 19.94 23.65
C GLU A 210 -25.17 18.69 23.56
N ARG A 211 -25.75 17.59 23.10
CA ARG A 211 -25.04 16.32 22.88
C ARG A 211 -24.91 16.08 21.38
N VAL A 212 -23.68 15.98 20.90
CA VAL A 212 -23.36 15.71 19.49
C VAL A 212 -22.82 14.29 19.40
N GLN A 213 -23.60 13.39 18.80
CA GLN A 213 -23.27 11.98 18.68
C GLN A 213 -22.86 11.62 17.25
N GLY A 214 -21.78 10.87 17.12
CA GLY A 214 -21.32 10.25 15.88
C GLY A 214 -21.18 8.74 16.01
N ASP A 215 -20.39 8.16 15.12
CA ASP A 215 -19.94 6.77 15.17
C ASP A 215 -18.48 6.68 15.64
N VAL A 216 -17.76 7.81 15.59
CA VAL A 216 -16.38 8.04 16.05
C VAL A 216 -16.20 9.50 16.50
N VAL A 217 -15.41 9.71 17.55
CA VAL A 217 -14.95 11.02 18.03
C VAL A 217 -13.44 11.14 17.85
N ILE A 218 -12.98 12.25 17.29
CA ILE A 218 -11.56 12.56 17.13
C ILE A 218 -11.22 13.78 17.98
N GLY A 219 -10.36 13.59 18.98
CA GLY A 219 -9.81 14.65 19.82
C GLY A 219 -8.64 15.34 19.14
N ALA A 220 -8.87 16.56 18.66
CA ALA A 220 -7.88 17.45 18.05
C ALA A 220 -7.85 18.82 18.78
N ASP A 221 -8.15 18.80 20.08
CA ASP A 221 -8.41 19.95 20.95
C ASP A 221 -7.16 20.49 21.66
N GLY A 222 -5.99 20.11 21.15
CA GLY A 222 -4.71 20.72 21.48
C GLY A 222 -4.15 20.31 22.85
N VAL A 223 -3.13 21.05 23.31
CA VAL A 223 -2.38 20.72 24.53
C VAL A 223 -3.24 20.72 25.80
N HIS A 224 -4.36 21.44 25.83
CA HIS A 224 -5.33 21.46 26.94
C HIS A 224 -6.54 20.54 26.73
N SER A 225 -6.32 19.44 26.00
CA SER A 225 -7.35 18.49 25.57
C SER A 225 -8.24 17.96 26.70
N VAL A 226 -9.55 18.11 26.52
CA VAL A 226 -10.61 17.43 27.29
C VAL A 226 -10.74 15.98 26.80
N ALA A 227 -10.53 15.73 25.51
CA ALA A 227 -10.55 14.38 24.93
C ALA A 227 -9.48 13.47 25.53
N ARG A 228 -8.28 13.99 25.77
CA ARG A 228 -7.17 13.25 26.36
C ARG A 228 -7.54 12.66 27.71
N ALA A 229 -8.25 13.40 28.56
CA ALA A 229 -8.68 12.88 29.87
C ALA A 229 -9.59 11.65 29.80
N LYS A 230 -10.11 11.28 28.61
CA LYS A 230 -11.00 10.14 28.41
C LYS A 230 -10.33 8.86 27.94
N VAL A 231 -9.07 8.90 27.52
CA VAL A 231 -8.30 7.68 27.21
C VAL A 231 -7.62 7.12 28.47
N PRO A 232 -7.37 5.81 28.57
CA PRO A 232 -6.65 5.22 29.69
C PRO A 232 -5.27 5.86 29.89
N GLY A 233 -4.98 6.32 31.12
CA GLY A 233 -3.72 7.03 31.42
C GLY A 233 -3.63 8.45 30.84
N GLY A 234 -4.73 9.00 30.32
CA GLY A 234 -4.78 10.34 29.73
C GLY A 234 -4.90 11.50 30.72
N ASN A 235 -4.83 11.22 32.02
CA ASN A 235 -4.72 12.22 33.10
C ASN A 235 -3.32 12.86 33.21
N ILE A 236 -2.49 12.68 32.19
CA ILE A 236 -1.21 13.38 32.03
C ILE A 236 -1.50 14.80 31.54
N THR A 237 -0.92 15.77 32.24
CA THR A 237 -0.99 17.19 31.90
C THR A 237 0.36 17.64 31.36
N ALA A 238 0.31 18.52 30.36
CA ALA A 238 1.52 19.15 29.85
C ALA A 238 2.12 20.05 30.94
N LYS A 239 3.43 19.97 31.12
CA LYS A 239 4.19 20.67 32.14
C LYS A 239 5.10 21.71 31.48
N PRO A 240 5.43 22.80 32.18
CA PRO A 240 6.43 23.76 31.73
C PRO A 240 7.75 23.07 31.39
N SER A 241 8.34 23.36 30.23
CA SER A 241 9.66 22.83 29.84
C SER A 241 10.83 23.63 30.46
N GLY A 242 10.53 24.64 31.29
CA GLY A 242 11.51 25.62 31.78
C GLY A 242 11.88 26.72 30.77
N LYS A 243 11.25 26.75 29.59
CA LYS A 243 11.50 27.77 28.54
C LYS A 243 10.18 28.43 28.12
N SER A 244 10.29 29.68 27.68
CA SER A 244 9.22 30.44 27.02
C SER A 244 9.69 30.99 25.69
N ALA A 245 8.76 31.42 24.83
CA ALA A 245 9.07 31.98 23.54
C ALA A 245 8.31 33.28 23.29
N PHE A 246 9.03 34.36 22.97
CA PHE A 246 8.40 35.51 22.31
C PHE A 246 8.11 35.13 20.85
N ARG A 247 6.90 35.45 20.38
CA ARG A 247 6.49 35.25 18.99
C ARG A 247 5.88 36.53 18.44
N PHE A 248 6.29 36.91 17.24
CA PHE A 248 5.84 38.10 16.54
C PHE A 248 6.26 38.10 15.07
N LEU A 249 5.74 39.07 14.33
CA LEU A 249 6.10 39.34 12.94
C LEU A 249 6.76 40.71 12.84
N VAL A 250 7.69 40.85 11.89
CA VAL A 250 8.29 42.14 11.50
C VAL A 250 8.14 42.30 9.99
N SER A 251 7.86 43.52 9.52
CA SER A 251 7.87 43.81 8.08
C SER A 251 9.28 43.61 7.53
N ARG A 252 9.43 42.77 6.50
CA ARG A 252 10.73 42.59 5.84
C ARG A 252 11.22 43.89 5.21
N GLU A 253 10.31 44.71 4.69
CA GLU A 253 10.63 46.02 4.14
C GLU A 253 11.22 46.94 5.19
N ALA A 254 10.64 46.98 6.41
CA ALA A 254 11.19 47.77 7.51
C ALA A 254 12.61 47.33 7.88
N ALA A 255 12.85 46.01 7.93
CA ALA A 255 14.18 45.45 8.17
C ALA A 255 15.19 45.75 7.04
N LEU A 256 14.74 45.84 5.78
CA LEU A 256 15.58 46.19 4.63
C LEU A 256 15.93 47.68 4.56
N ASN A 257 15.02 48.55 5.02
CA ASN A 257 15.20 50.00 4.97
C ASN A 257 16.17 50.53 6.05
N ASP A 258 16.45 49.76 7.09
CA ASP A 258 17.47 50.08 8.10
C ASP A 258 18.82 49.44 7.71
N PRO A 259 19.88 50.26 7.47
CA PRO A 259 21.21 49.76 7.10
C PRO A 259 21.81 48.75 8.09
N VAL A 260 21.44 48.82 9.37
CA VAL A 260 21.95 47.93 10.42
C VAL A 260 21.35 46.53 10.29
N THR A 261 20.06 46.42 9.97
CA THR A 261 19.33 45.15 9.94
C THR A 261 19.19 44.56 8.55
N ALA A 262 19.41 45.35 7.49
CA ALA A 262 19.20 44.95 6.09
C ALA A 262 19.90 43.63 5.74
N GLN A 263 21.09 43.39 6.29
CA GLN A 263 21.87 42.17 6.09
C GLN A 263 21.10 40.87 6.40
N PHE A 264 20.16 40.89 7.35
CA PHE A 264 19.38 39.71 7.74
C PHE A 264 18.14 39.47 6.87
N ALA A 265 17.76 40.45 6.04
CA ALA A 265 16.54 40.41 5.25
C ALA A 265 16.79 40.32 3.74
N GLN A 266 18.03 40.35 3.26
CA GLN A 266 18.36 40.41 1.83
C GLN A 266 17.95 39.17 1.04
N LYS A 267 18.08 37.97 1.61
CA LYS A 267 17.87 36.71 0.88
C LYS A 267 16.43 36.21 1.05
N ASN A 268 15.83 35.76 -0.04
CA ASN A 268 14.53 35.08 0.00
C ASN A 268 14.70 33.68 0.62
N GLY A 269 13.62 33.18 1.24
CA GLY A 269 13.55 31.79 1.71
C GLY A 269 14.58 31.41 2.78
N GLN A 270 15.15 32.38 3.48
CA GLN A 270 16.26 32.16 4.42
C GLN A 270 15.75 31.95 5.85
N LEU A 271 16.04 30.78 6.42
CA LEU A 271 15.96 30.54 7.86
C LEU A 271 17.24 31.04 8.52
N ILE A 272 17.10 31.92 9.50
CA ILE A 272 18.20 32.40 10.33
C ILE A 272 17.98 31.95 11.77
N ILE A 273 19.03 31.41 12.39
CA ILE A 273 19.01 31.03 13.81
C ILE A 273 20.20 31.68 14.52
N TRP A 274 19.95 32.43 15.59
CA TRP A 274 20.98 32.90 16.49
C TRP A 274 21.00 32.05 17.75
N TYR A 275 22.19 31.60 18.13
CA TYR A 275 22.43 30.75 19.29
C TYR A 275 23.13 31.52 20.40
N GLY A 276 22.48 31.60 21.55
CA GLY A 276 23.11 31.89 22.83
C GLY A 276 23.24 30.63 23.69
N PRO A 277 23.86 30.71 24.88
CA PRO A 277 24.09 29.53 25.73
C PRO A 277 22.81 28.79 26.13
N ASP A 278 21.75 29.52 26.46
CA ASP A 278 20.49 29.04 27.03
C ASP A 278 19.24 29.56 26.29
N ARG A 279 19.44 30.28 25.19
CA ARG A 279 18.40 31.00 24.44
C ARG A 279 18.74 31.07 22.96
N ARG A 280 17.72 31.24 22.14
CA ARG A 280 17.92 31.36 20.68
C ARG A 280 16.83 32.19 20.03
N VAL A 281 17.18 32.79 18.90
CA VAL A 281 16.24 33.53 18.05
C VAL A 281 16.15 32.80 16.72
N ILE A 282 14.93 32.45 16.31
CA ILE A 282 14.67 31.82 15.01
C ILE A 282 13.87 32.82 14.18
N MET A 283 14.37 33.14 12.99
CA MET A 283 13.74 34.06 12.04
C MET A 283 13.61 33.42 10.67
N TYR A 284 12.45 33.56 10.04
CA TYR A 284 12.29 33.15 8.64
C TYR A 284 11.14 33.91 7.95
N PRO A 285 11.19 34.06 6.62
CA PRO A 285 10.18 34.78 5.88
C PRO A 285 8.88 33.98 5.70
N CYS A 286 7.74 34.66 5.75
CA CYS A 286 6.42 34.15 5.36
C CYS A 286 5.71 35.16 4.42
N ASP A 287 4.57 34.76 3.85
CA ASP A 287 3.70 35.62 3.03
C ASP A 287 4.43 36.34 1.86
N ARG A 288 4.92 35.57 0.87
CA ARG A 288 5.74 36.05 -0.26
C ARG A 288 6.96 36.88 0.16
N ASN A 289 7.63 36.41 1.21
CA ASN A 289 8.73 37.08 1.88
C ASN A 289 8.39 38.52 2.34
N ARG A 290 7.14 38.89 2.57
CA ARG A 290 6.80 40.25 3.04
C ARG A 290 6.97 40.41 4.55
N GLN A 291 6.84 39.33 5.30
CA GLN A 291 6.93 39.33 6.76
C GLN A 291 8.02 38.36 7.23
N LEU A 292 8.72 38.75 8.29
CA LEU A 292 9.70 37.94 9.01
C LEU A 292 9.06 37.44 10.30
N ASN A 293 8.91 36.12 10.44
CA ASN A 293 8.43 35.48 11.65
C ASN A 293 9.57 35.28 12.63
N PHE A 294 9.36 35.67 13.89
CA PHE A 294 10.30 35.48 14.98
C PHE A 294 9.78 34.49 16.02
N VAL A 295 10.67 33.61 16.47
CA VAL A 295 10.49 32.76 17.66
C VAL A 295 11.73 32.91 18.53
N CYS A 296 11.61 33.64 19.63
CA CYS A 296 12.71 33.94 20.53
C CYS A 296 12.54 33.14 21.83
N ILE A 297 13.23 32.00 21.91
CA ILE A 297 13.18 31.04 23.02
C ILE A 297 14.20 31.45 24.10
N HIS A 298 13.78 31.46 25.37
CA HIS A 298 14.54 31.91 26.53
C HIS A 298 14.06 31.21 27.82
N PRO A 299 14.83 31.26 28.93
CA PRO A 299 14.38 30.76 30.23
C PRO A 299 13.05 31.38 30.67
N ARG A 300 12.12 30.56 31.18
CA ARG A 300 10.76 30.99 31.53
C ARG A 300 10.77 32.16 32.52
N GLU A 301 11.62 32.10 33.52
CA GLU A 301 11.67 33.02 34.66
C GLU A 301 11.99 34.46 34.24
N GLU A 302 12.55 34.63 33.03
CA GLU A 302 12.92 35.94 32.49
C GLU A 302 11.78 36.65 31.78
N SER A 303 10.62 36.04 31.56
CA SER A 303 9.46 36.73 30.93
C SER A 303 8.14 36.52 31.64
N ASP A 304 8.11 35.76 32.73
CA ASP A 304 6.90 35.46 33.50
C ASP A 304 6.67 36.50 34.63
N PRO A 305 5.63 37.35 34.55
CA PRO A 305 5.16 38.13 35.69
C PRO A 305 4.19 37.25 36.48
N GLY A 306 4.57 36.81 37.68
CA GLY A 306 3.76 35.88 38.46
C GLY A 306 2.25 36.12 38.41
N ARG A 307 1.51 35.12 37.91
CA ARG A 307 0.08 34.82 38.14
C ARG A 307 -0.92 35.99 37.97
N ILE A 308 -1.44 36.19 36.76
CA ILE A 308 -2.78 36.77 36.51
C ILE A 308 -3.44 36.02 35.34
N ASP A 309 -4.66 35.52 35.57
CA ASP A 309 -5.49 34.67 34.70
C ASP A 309 -5.98 35.36 33.41
N ASP A 310 -5.09 35.67 32.47
CA ASP A 310 -5.51 36.06 31.12
C ASP A 310 -4.48 35.64 30.06
N TRP A 311 -4.85 34.69 29.19
CA TRP A 311 -4.00 33.99 28.21
C TRP A 311 -3.54 34.88 27.04
N ASN A 312 -3.48 36.20 27.23
CA ASN A 312 -3.21 37.15 26.16
C ASN A 312 -2.50 38.41 26.66
N THR A 313 -1.57 38.28 27.62
CA THR A 313 -0.70 39.38 28.03
C THR A 313 0.13 39.85 26.83
N GLY A 314 -0.18 41.06 26.34
CA GLY A 314 0.60 41.72 25.29
C GLY A 314 2.07 41.75 25.72
N GLY A 315 2.94 41.13 24.94
CA GLY A 315 4.34 41.03 25.33
C GLY A 315 4.97 42.43 25.40
N ASN A 316 5.84 42.62 26.39
CA ASN A 316 6.52 43.89 26.57
C ASN A 316 7.80 43.92 25.73
N LYS A 317 7.86 44.81 24.73
CA LYS A 317 9.04 45.02 23.88
C LYS A 317 10.30 45.33 24.69
N ALA A 318 10.20 46.11 25.77
CA ALA A 318 11.33 46.39 26.64
C ALA A 318 11.84 45.10 27.30
N LYS A 319 10.93 44.20 27.68
CA LYS A 319 11.31 42.89 28.24
C LYS A 319 11.99 42.00 27.21
N LEU A 320 11.48 41.95 25.97
CA LEU A 320 12.15 41.25 24.87
C LEU A 320 13.60 41.73 24.71
N LEU A 321 13.82 43.05 24.63
CA LEU A 321 15.17 43.61 24.49
C LEU A 321 16.06 43.36 25.72
N GLU A 322 15.49 43.37 26.92
CA GLU A 322 16.20 43.05 28.15
C GLU A 322 16.69 41.59 28.17
N VAL A 323 15.84 40.64 27.77
CA VAL A 323 16.16 39.20 27.68
C VAL A 323 17.28 38.96 26.68
N TYR A 324 17.30 39.67 25.55
CA TYR A 324 18.32 39.47 24.52
C TYR A 324 19.49 40.47 24.59
N ARG A 325 19.63 41.26 25.65
CA ARG A 325 20.59 42.38 25.77
C ARG A 325 22.05 42.06 25.49
N ASN A 326 22.45 40.79 25.63
CA ASN A 326 23.82 40.33 25.41
C ASN A 326 24.09 39.88 23.95
N PHE A 327 23.08 39.93 23.09
CA PHE A 327 23.25 39.67 21.66
C PHE A 327 23.74 40.93 20.94
N ASP A 328 24.32 40.72 19.77
CA ASP A 328 24.85 41.78 18.92
C ASP A 328 23.82 42.92 18.68
N PRO A 329 24.26 44.20 18.71
CA PRO A 329 23.40 45.36 18.54
C PRO A 329 22.52 45.32 17.28
N ALA A 330 22.98 44.70 16.18
CA ALA A 330 22.18 44.61 14.97
C ALA A 330 20.98 43.66 15.11
N LEU A 331 21.12 42.57 15.88
CA LEU A 331 19.98 41.72 16.21
C LEU A 331 19.01 42.45 17.15
N LEU A 332 19.53 43.17 18.15
CA LEU A 332 18.68 43.96 19.05
C LEU A 332 17.89 45.04 18.31
N ALA A 333 18.49 45.72 17.32
CA ALA A 333 17.80 46.66 16.46
C ALA A 333 16.63 45.98 15.71
N LEU A 334 16.87 44.78 15.18
CA LEU A 334 15.86 43.99 14.47
C LEU A 334 14.71 43.52 15.38
N LEU A 335 15.02 42.98 16.57
CA LEU A 335 14.01 42.64 17.59
C LEU A 335 13.23 43.89 18.03
N GLY A 336 13.91 45.04 18.04
CA GLY A 336 13.34 46.36 18.29
C GLY A 336 12.37 46.86 17.22
N MET A 337 12.18 46.16 16.10
CA MET A 337 11.18 46.52 15.09
C MET A 337 9.79 45.94 15.38
N VAL A 338 9.64 45.10 16.41
CA VAL A 338 8.35 44.52 16.78
C VAL A 338 7.31 45.59 17.12
N GLU A 339 6.11 45.40 16.56
CA GLU A 339 4.93 46.19 16.93
C GLU A 339 4.29 45.63 18.20
N ALA A 340 3.95 46.49 19.16
CA ALA A 340 3.43 46.07 20.46
C ALA A 340 2.18 45.18 20.39
N GLY A 341 1.32 45.37 19.37
CA GLY A 341 0.14 44.54 19.16
C GLY A 341 0.42 43.12 18.63
N SER A 342 1.61 42.89 18.05
CA SER A 342 2.01 41.61 17.45
C SER A 342 2.77 40.69 18.40
N LEU A 343 3.30 41.23 19.50
CA LEU A 343 4.16 40.51 20.43
C LEU A 343 3.36 39.66 21.42
N LYS A 344 3.63 38.36 21.43
CA LYS A 344 3.05 37.40 22.38
C LYS A 344 4.15 36.59 23.06
N VAL A 345 3.92 36.21 24.30
CA VAL A 345 4.78 35.29 25.04
C VAL A 345 4.04 33.97 25.20
N TRP A 346 4.68 32.87 24.81
CA TRP A 346 4.13 31.53 24.89
C TRP A 346 5.01 30.70 25.79
N GLU A 347 4.41 30.09 26.80
CA GLU A 347 5.09 29.09 27.60
C GLU A 347 5.28 27.80 26.76
N LEU A 348 6.47 27.22 26.79
CA LEU A 348 6.73 25.96 26.08
C LEU A 348 6.39 24.79 27.01
N LEU A 349 5.43 23.98 26.57
CA LEU A 349 4.93 22.85 27.33
C LEU A 349 5.48 21.54 26.75
N ASP A 350 5.87 20.64 27.64
CA ASP A 350 6.23 19.25 27.31
C ASP A 350 5.25 18.30 28.01
N MET A 351 5.06 17.11 27.47
CA MET A 351 4.15 16.12 28.03
C MET A 351 4.73 14.72 27.91
N ASP A 352 4.68 13.98 29.03
CA ASP A 352 5.03 12.57 29.06
C ASP A 352 4.21 11.78 28.02
N VAL A 353 4.81 10.73 27.46
CA VAL A 353 4.17 9.88 26.44
C VAL A 353 2.91 9.23 27.03
N LEU A 354 1.79 9.36 26.33
CA LEU A 354 0.53 8.71 26.72
C LEU A 354 0.62 7.20 26.50
N PRO A 355 0.10 6.36 27.41
CA PRO A 355 0.09 4.91 27.21
C PRO A 355 -0.73 4.43 26.01
N THR A 356 -1.75 5.19 25.62
CA THR A 356 -2.64 4.94 24.49
C THR A 356 -3.25 6.25 24.02
N TRP A 357 -3.57 6.34 22.74
CA TRP A 357 -4.28 7.47 22.12
C TRP A 357 -5.74 7.14 21.81
N VAL A 358 -6.16 5.90 22.08
CA VAL A 358 -7.49 5.41 21.70
C VAL A 358 -8.22 4.77 22.86
N LYS A 359 -9.55 4.89 22.83
CA LYS A 359 -10.46 4.18 23.70
C LYS A 359 -11.81 4.04 23.02
N ASP A 360 -12.32 2.82 22.87
CA ASP A 360 -13.60 2.54 22.23
C ASP A 360 -13.71 3.24 20.86
N ARG A 361 -14.50 4.32 20.76
CA ARG A 361 -14.71 5.10 19.52
C ARG A 361 -14.06 6.48 19.57
N LEU A 362 -13.15 6.72 20.50
CA LEU A 362 -12.36 7.94 20.63
C LEU A 362 -10.91 7.69 20.19
N ALA A 363 -10.37 8.60 19.38
CA ALA A 363 -8.93 8.69 19.09
C ALA A 363 -8.42 10.12 19.25
N LEU A 364 -7.18 10.28 19.72
CA LEU A 364 -6.48 11.56 19.84
C LEU A 364 -5.52 11.77 18.66
N LEU A 365 -5.30 13.03 18.27
CA LEU A 365 -4.28 13.42 17.29
C LEU A 365 -3.63 14.77 17.63
N GLY A 366 -2.47 15.04 17.02
CA GLY A 366 -1.73 16.28 17.24
C GLY A 366 -1.41 16.53 18.71
N ASP A 367 -1.41 17.81 19.13
CA ASP A 367 -1.04 18.19 20.51
C ASP A 367 -1.96 17.61 21.60
N ALA A 368 -3.13 17.07 21.25
CA ALA A 368 -3.95 16.32 22.20
C ALA A 368 -3.31 14.98 22.59
N ALA A 369 -2.56 14.36 21.67
CA ALA A 369 -1.86 13.09 21.84
C ALA A 369 -0.36 13.26 22.12
N HIS A 370 0.32 14.14 21.38
CA HIS A 370 1.79 14.27 21.35
C HIS A 370 2.22 15.73 21.16
N PRO A 371 2.06 16.62 22.16
CA PRO A 371 2.50 18.00 22.05
C PRO A 371 4.01 18.09 21.90
N PHE A 372 4.46 18.95 20.98
CA PHE A 372 5.89 19.13 20.68
C PHE A 372 6.40 20.46 21.20
N LEU A 373 7.64 20.45 21.70
CA LEU A 373 8.42 21.67 21.80
C LEU A 373 8.67 22.23 20.38
N PRO A 374 8.73 23.55 20.16
CA PRO A 374 8.81 24.14 18.81
C PRO A 374 10.19 24.00 18.14
N HIS A 375 11.01 23.03 18.54
CA HIS A 375 12.42 22.96 18.19
C HIS A 375 12.68 22.37 16.81
N GLN A 376 11.71 21.62 16.27
CA GLN A 376 11.82 20.95 14.97
C GLN A 376 10.78 21.43 13.94
N GLY A 377 9.86 22.31 14.33
CA GLY A 377 8.79 22.80 13.44
C GLY A 377 7.82 21.72 12.95
N GLN A 378 7.81 20.53 13.56
CA GLN A 378 7.08 19.36 13.07
C GLN A 378 5.72 19.09 13.72
N GLY A 379 5.29 19.85 14.73
CA GLY A 379 4.01 19.55 15.41
C GLY A 379 2.80 19.58 14.47
N ALA A 380 2.71 20.61 13.60
CA ALA A 380 1.67 20.68 12.59
C ALA A 380 1.79 19.55 11.54
N GLY A 381 3.02 19.22 11.12
CA GLY A 381 3.26 18.15 10.16
C GLY A 381 2.85 16.77 10.70
N CYS A 382 3.19 16.47 11.95
CA CYS A 382 2.81 15.24 12.64
C CYS A 382 1.29 15.13 12.79
N ALA A 383 0.59 16.23 13.11
CA ALA A 383 -0.87 16.25 13.16
C ALA A 383 -1.52 16.01 11.78
N MET A 384 -0.89 16.45 10.68
CA MET A 384 -1.35 16.14 9.32
C MET A 384 -1.09 14.67 8.95
N GLU A 385 0.03 14.10 9.39
CA GLU A 385 0.30 12.66 9.27
C GLU A 385 -0.81 11.85 10.00
N ASP A 386 -1.16 12.23 11.23
CA ASP A 386 -2.25 11.57 11.97
C ASP A 386 -3.60 11.63 11.22
N ALA A 387 -3.92 12.80 10.66
CA ALA A 387 -5.13 13.00 9.87
C ALA A 387 -5.19 12.08 8.64
N ALA A 388 -4.05 11.93 7.93
CA ALA A 388 -3.94 11.04 6.78
C ALA A 388 -4.09 9.57 7.20
N ALA A 389 -3.42 9.15 8.27
CA ALA A 389 -3.51 7.78 8.79
C ALA A 389 -4.93 7.42 9.23
N LEU A 390 -5.60 8.32 9.97
CA LEU A 390 -7.02 8.16 10.35
C LEU A 390 -7.91 7.95 9.12
N ALA A 391 -7.69 8.70 8.05
CA ALA A 391 -8.47 8.57 6.83
C ALA A 391 -8.16 7.29 6.04
N VAL A 392 -6.95 6.75 6.14
CA VAL A 392 -6.61 5.46 5.54
C VAL A 392 -7.26 4.31 6.32
N VAL A 393 -7.20 4.33 7.65
CA VAL A 393 -7.81 3.27 8.47
C VAL A 393 -9.34 3.38 8.51
N LEU A 394 -9.91 4.58 8.43
CA LEU A 394 -11.33 4.85 8.28
C LEU A 394 -11.66 5.16 6.81
N ARG A 395 -11.33 4.23 5.91
CA ARG A 395 -11.62 4.39 4.48
C ARG A 395 -13.12 4.27 4.19
N ARG A 396 -13.54 4.74 3.01
CA ARG A 396 -14.90 4.55 2.50
C ARG A 396 -15.38 3.10 2.67
N GLY A 397 -16.59 2.91 3.18
CA GLY A 397 -17.18 1.58 3.41
C GLY A 397 -16.84 0.96 4.78
N THR A 398 -16.06 1.65 5.62
CA THR A 398 -15.84 1.25 7.02
C THR A 398 -17.17 1.18 7.76
N LYS A 399 -17.43 0.07 8.45
CA LYS A 399 -18.63 -0.10 9.25
C LYS A 399 -18.45 0.44 10.68
N PRO A 400 -19.49 1.01 11.32
CA PRO A 400 -19.39 1.52 12.68
C PRO A 400 -18.84 0.50 13.70
N GLU A 401 -19.16 -0.78 13.57
CA GLU A 401 -18.65 -1.84 14.44
C GLU A 401 -17.13 -2.09 14.32
N GLU A 402 -16.52 -1.73 13.20
CA GLU A 402 -15.07 -1.88 12.98
C GLU A 402 -14.25 -0.72 13.53
N VAL A 403 -14.91 0.39 13.92
CA VAL A 403 -14.24 1.62 14.36
C VAL A 403 -13.22 1.35 15.48
N PRO A 404 -13.54 0.66 16.59
CA PRO A 404 -12.57 0.48 17.68
C PRO A 404 -11.28 -0.23 17.22
N GLU A 405 -11.41 -1.27 16.40
CA GLU A 405 -10.25 -2.00 15.88
C GLU A 405 -9.43 -1.15 14.91
N ARG A 406 -10.09 -0.38 14.04
CA ARG A 406 -9.44 0.53 13.09
C ARG A 406 -8.70 1.67 13.80
N LEU A 407 -9.24 2.17 14.91
CA LEU A 407 -8.53 3.16 15.74
C LEU A 407 -7.30 2.52 16.40
N GLY A 408 -7.37 1.26 16.81
CA GLY A 408 -6.20 0.49 17.24
C GLY A 408 -5.11 0.45 16.15
N LEU A 409 -5.49 0.17 14.91
CA LEU A 409 -4.55 0.19 13.78
C LEU A 409 -3.94 1.58 13.53
N TYR A 410 -4.73 2.66 13.66
CA TYR A 410 -4.20 4.04 13.58
C TYR A 410 -3.11 4.28 14.63
N GLN A 411 -3.34 3.83 15.87
CA GLN A 411 -2.33 3.93 16.92
C GLN A 411 -1.08 3.13 16.56
N ASP A 412 -1.22 1.87 16.13
CA ASP A 412 -0.08 1.01 15.78
C ASP A 412 0.81 1.64 14.68
N ILE A 413 0.19 2.36 13.74
CA ILE A 413 0.90 3.07 12.67
C ILE A 413 1.63 4.31 13.19
N ARG A 414 0.98 5.12 14.04
CA ARG A 414 1.43 6.48 14.35
C ARG A 414 2.22 6.62 15.65
N TYR A 415 1.98 5.72 16.61
CA TYR A 415 2.44 5.86 17.99
C TYR A 415 3.96 5.95 18.11
N GLU A 416 4.69 4.97 17.54
CA GLU A 416 6.16 4.97 17.59
C GLU A 416 6.73 6.22 16.91
N ARG A 417 6.19 6.57 15.73
CA ARG A 417 6.69 7.66 14.91
C ARG A 417 6.54 9.02 15.59
N ALA A 418 5.34 9.37 16.07
CA ALA A 418 5.15 10.66 16.73
C ALA A 418 5.99 10.79 18.01
N ASN A 419 6.07 9.71 18.80
CA ASN A 419 6.88 9.70 20.03
C ASN A 419 8.38 9.85 19.73
N ARG A 420 8.89 9.22 18.66
CA ARG A 420 10.27 9.40 18.22
C ARG A 420 10.55 10.84 17.79
N ILE A 421 9.64 11.46 17.04
CA ILE A 421 9.73 12.89 16.67
C ILE A 421 9.70 13.78 17.92
N GLN A 422 8.89 13.41 18.92
CA GLN A 422 8.75 14.18 20.16
C GLN A 422 10.05 14.17 20.95
N GLU A 423 10.66 12.99 21.05
CA GLU A 423 11.94 12.82 21.72
C GLU A 423 13.06 13.61 21.02
N TYR A 424 13.15 13.55 19.69
CA TYR A 424 14.11 14.38 18.95
C TYR A 424 13.89 15.87 19.20
N SER A 425 12.63 16.31 19.35
CA SER A 425 12.33 17.70 19.69
C SER A 425 12.79 18.09 21.09
N ARG A 426 12.73 17.17 22.07
CA ARG A 426 13.32 17.37 23.41
C ARG A 426 14.84 17.48 23.34
N LEU A 427 15.48 16.58 22.62
CA LEU A 427 16.93 16.58 22.45
C LEU A 427 17.44 17.88 21.81
N ALA A 428 16.76 18.36 20.76
CA ALA A 428 17.06 19.64 20.11
C ALA A 428 16.67 20.88 20.95
N GLY A 429 16.06 20.69 22.12
CA GLY A 429 15.79 21.74 23.10
C GLY A 429 16.72 21.82 24.28
N ARG A 430 17.70 20.93 24.37
CA ARG A 430 18.76 21.05 25.35
C ARG A 430 19.66 22.26 25.02
N ASP A 431 20.17 22.88 26.07
CA ASP A 431 21.18 23.95 25.95
C ASP A 431 22.47 23.38 25.30
N LEU A 432 23.28 24.24 24.68
CA LEU A 432 24.43 23.86 23.82
C LEU A 432 25.58 23.10 24.53
N LEU A 433 25.41 22.74 25.80
CA LEU A 433 26.39 22.06 26.64
C LEU A 433 26.32 20.52 26.54
N GLY A 434 25.51 19.97 25.63
CA GLY A 434 25.27 18.52 25.46
C GLY A 434 25.90 17.86 24.22
N GLU A 435 25.66 16.57 24.04
CA GLU A 435 26.07 15.80 22.85
C GLU A 435 25.46 16.37 21.56
N LYS A 436 26.23 16.36 20.46
CA LYS A 436 25.74 16.82 19.15
C LYS A 436 24.70 15.85 18.60
N LEU A 437 23.49 16.34 18.36
CA LEU A 437 22.42 15.60 17.70
C LEU A 437 22.75 15.41 16.21
N ASP A 438 22.53 14.21 15.67
CA ASP A 438 22.58 13.98 14.22
C ASP A 438 21.33 14.59 13.56
N MET A 439 21.48 15.84 13.13
CA MET A 439 20.41 16.57 12.45
C MET A 439 20.04 15.96 11.09
N MET A 440 20.95 15.23 10.44
CA MET A 440 20.70 14.62 9.13
C MET A 440 19.83 13.37 9.29
N GLU A 441 20.11 12.51 10.28
CA GLU A 441 19.26 11.36 10.59
C GLU A 441 17.81 11.80 10.87
N HIS A 442 17.63 12.81 11.70
CA HIS A 442 16.32 13.37 12.01
C HIS A 442 15.61 13.95 10.77
N THR A 443 16.34 14.69 9.94
CA THR A 443 15.81 15.27 8.69
C THR A 443 15.34 14.15 7.75
N ASN A 444 16.14 13.09 7.58
CA ASN A 444 15.80 11.95 6.75
C ASN A 444 14.59 11.18 7.29
N TYR A 445 14.54 10.91 8.59
CA TYR A 445 13.42 10.22 9.23
C TYR A 445 12.10 10.98 9.07
N ASN A 446 12.13 12.31 9.17
CA ASN A 446 10.95 13.13 9.00
C ASN A 446 10.55 13.27 7.53
N PHE A 447 11.44 13.83 6.71
CA PHE A 447 11.09 14.33 5.38
C PHE A 447 11.03 13.22 4.32
N GLY A 448 11.67 12.08 4.57
CA GLY A 448 11.68 10.92 3.68
C GLY A 448 10.48 9.99 3.83
N HIS A 449 9.43 10.38 4.58
CA HIS A 449 8.27 9.54 4.88
C HIS A 449 6.99 10.08 4.21
N ASP A 450 6.23 9.18 3.59
CA ASP A 450 4.85 9.42 3.16
C ASP A 450 3.90 8.60 4.04
N GLU A 451 3.16 9.28 4.90
CA GLU A 451 2.28 8.62 5.87
C GLU A 451 1.09 7.92 5.21
N TRP A 452 0.58 8.44 4.10
CA TRP A 452 -0.55 7.80 3.44
C TRP A 452 -0.14 6.43 2.89
N ASP A 453 0.96 6.38 2.14
CA ASP A 453 1.42 5.15 1.52
C ASP A 453 1.87 4.12 2.58
N HIS A 454 2.49 4.60 3.66
CA HIS A 454 2.83 3.79 4.83
C HIS A 454 1.58 3.17 5.49
N SER A 455 0.59 4.01 5.82
CA SER A 455 -0.68 3.57 6.41
C SER A 455 -1.43 2.58 5.50
N VAL A 456 -1.40 2.78 4.17
CA VAL A 456 -2.09 1.89 3.21
C VAL A 456 -1.51 0.47 3.26
N GLU A 457 -0.19 0.35 3.35
CA GLU A 457 0.47 -0.96 3.46
C GLU A 457 0.12 -1.66 4.78
N PHE A 458 0.04 -0.92 5.88
CA PHE A 458 -0.42 -1.46 7.16
C PHE A 458 -1.87 -1.98 7.08
N VAL A 459 -2.77 -1.22 6.46
CA VAL A 459 -4.16 -1.67 6.23
C VAL A 459 -4.18 -2.94 5.38
N ARG A 460 -3.41 -3.04 4.30
CA ARG A 460 -3.34 -4.26 3.48
C ARG A 460 -2.94 -5.48 4.30
N ARG A 461 -1.87 -5.37 5.09
CA ARG A 461 -1.40 -6.45 5.97
C ARG A 461 -2.42 -6.82 7.04
N TRP A 462 -3.03 -5.83 7.66
CA TRP A 462 -4.12 -6.05 8.62
C TRP A 462 -5.29 -6.79 7.98
N GLU A 463 -5.70 -6.43 6.76
CA GLU A 463 -6.76 -7.14 6.02
C GLU A 463 -6.38 -8.57 5.64
N TRP A 464 -5.12 -8.82 5.30
CA TRP A 464 -4.63 -10.16 4.98
C TRP A 464 -4.55 -11.06 6.23
N ASN A 465 -4.07 -10.52 7.35
CA ASN A 465 -3.95 -11.29 8.61
C ASN A 465 -5.31 -11.76 9.15
N ARG A 466 -6.40 -11.07 8.80
CA ARG A 466 -7.77 -11.46 9.14
C ARG A 466 -8.31 -12.62 8.29
N LYS A 467 -7.57 -13.02 7.25
CA LYS A 467 -7.96 -14.10 6.33
C LYS A 467 -6.94 -15.23 6.46
N PRO A 468 -7.18 -16.23 7.33
CA PRO A 468 -6.20 -17.27 7.62
C PRO A 468 -5.91 -18.19 6.42
N ASN A 469 -6.84 -18.28 5.45
CA ASN A 469 -6.78 -19.25 4.35
C ASN A 469 -6.49 -18.59 2.99
N LEU A 470 -5.66 -17.55 2.98
CA LEU A 470 -5.24 -16.90 1.72
C LEU A 470 -4.29 -17.80 0.94
N TYR A 471 -4.47 -17.84 -0.38
CA TYR A 471 -3.48 -18.45 -1.27
C TYR A 471 -2.36 -17.45 -1.57
N TRP A 472 -1.13 -17.86 -1.27
CA TRP A 472 0.08 -17.09 -1.54
C TRP A 472 0.91 -17.79 -2.61
N ARG A 473 1.43 -17.01 -3.57
CA ARG A 473 2.35 -17.45 -4.61
C ARG A 473 3.41 -16.40 -4.83
N MET A 474 4.56 -16.81 -5.36
CA MET A 474 5.59 -15.85 -5.72
C MET A 474 5.15 -14.99 -6.92
N PRO A 475 5.52 -13.70 -6.98
CA PRO A 475 6.16 -12.91 -5.92
C PRO A 475 5.16 -12.43 -4.85
N ILE A 476 5.49 -12.64 -3.56
CA ILE A 476 4.62 -12.25 -2.43
C ILE A 476 4.62 -10.75 -2.14
N SER A 477 5.54 -9.98 -2.73
CA SER A 477 5.69 -8.54 -2.53
C SER A 477 4.44 -7.73 -2.91
N PHE A 478 3.52 -8.32 -3.68
CA PHE A 478 2.27 -7.68 -4.13
C PHE A 478 1.03 -8.22 -3.43
N GLY A 479 1.19 -9.04 -2.39
CA GLY A 479 0.08 -9.63 -1.64
C GLY A 479 -0.33 -11.03 -2.13
N PRO A 480 -1.49 -11.53 -1.68
CA PRO A 480 -2.00 -12.84 -2.07
C PRO A 480 -2.34 -12.87 -3.56
N PHE A 481 -2.06 -14.00 -4.20
CA PHE A 481 -2.11 -14.08 -5.67
C PHE A 481 -3.53 -14.48 -6.13
N PRO A 482 -4.18 -13.74 -7.06
CA PRO A 482 -5.48 -14.10 -7.59
C PRO A 482 -5.43 -15.36 -8.49
N GLY A 483 -6.46 -16.18 -8.47
CA GLY A 483 -6.48 -17.39 -9.29
C GLY A 483 -7.81 -18.12 -9.24
N PRO A 484 -7.84 -19.41 -9.62
CA PRO A 484 -9.06 -20.22 -9.62
C PRO A 484 -9.82 -20.22 -8.30
N ARG A 485 -9.11 -20.19 -7.15
CA ARG A 485 -9.73 -20.28 -5.81
C ARG A 485 -10.06 -18.94 -5.17
N GLN A 486 -9.42 -17.84 -5.56
CA GLN A 486 -9.60 -16.56 -4.87
C GLN A 486 -9.40 -15.34 -5.78
N SER A 487 -9.98 -14.21 -5.38
CA SER A 487 -9.66 -12.88 -5.90
C SER A 487 -8.38 -12.30 -5.30
N PHE A 488 -7.93 -11.14 -5.80
CA PHE A 488 -6.77 -10.41 -5.25
C PHE A 488 -7.02 -9.92 -3.81
N GLU A 489 -8.30 -9.78 -3.44
CA GLU A 489 -8.73 -9.47 -2.07
C GLU A 489 -8.79 -10.72 -1.20
N GLY A 490 -8.51 -11.91 -1.74
CA GLY A 490 -8.62 -13.17 -1.01
C GLY A 490 -10.05 -13.69 -0.83
N LYS A 491 -11.04 -13.14 -1.54
CA LYS A 491 -12.40 -13.68 -1.54
C LYS A 491 -12.45 -14.99 -2.35
N PRO A 492 -13.01 -16.09 -1.83
CA PRO A 492 -13.17 -17.33 -2.58
C PRO A 492 -13.95 -17.16 -3.88
N ARG A 493 -13.65 -17.99 -4.88
CA ARG A 493 -14.39 -18.03 -6.15
C ARG A 493 -15.19 -19.32 -6.28
N VAL A 494 -16.31 -19.24 -6.99
CA VAL A 494 -17.19 -20.40 -7.25
C VAL A 494 -17.48 -20.49 -8.74
N ALA A 495 -16.93 -21.51 -9.40
CA ALA A 495 -16.97 -21.68 -10.84
C ALA A 495 -18.20 -22.47 -11.35
N THR A 496 -19.40 -22.22 -10.78
CA THR A 496 -20.64 -22.95 -11.12
C THR A 496 -21.12 -22.70 -12.56
N HIS A 497 -20.81 -21.53 -13.12
CA HIS A 497 -21.21 -21.14 -14.48
C HIS A 497 -20.15 -21.48 -15.55
N SER A 498 -18.97 -21.92 -15.12
CA SER A 498 -17.88 -22.32 -16.02
C SER A 498 -18.24 -23.65 -16.68
N THR A 499 -17.85 -23.81 -17.95
CA THR A 499 -18.21 -25.00 -18.74
C THR A 499 -16.99 -25.86 -18.98
N PHE A 500 -17.18 -27.17 -19.06
CA PHE A 500 -16.13 -28.11 -19.45
C PHE A 500 -16.53 -29.00 -20.63
N THR A 501 -15.54 -29.41 -21.41
CA THR A 501 -15.68 -30.47 -22.42
C THR A 501 -14.49 -31.42 -22.28
N THR A 502 -14.75 -32.65 -21.86
CA THR A 502 -13.72 -33.66 -21.57
C THR A 502 -13.79 -34.81 -22.57
N ALA A 503 -12.75 -35.01 -23.36
CA ALA A 503 -12.58 -36.18 -24.22
C ALA A 503 -11.57 -37.15 -23.59
N SER A 504 -11.95 -38.41 -23.40
CA SER A 504 -11.09 -39.42 -22.79
C SER A 504 -11.06 -40.74 -23.56
N VAL A 505 -9.91 -41.40 -23.52
CA VAL A 505 -9.68 -42.74 -24.08
C VAL A 505 -9.08 -43.61 -22.98
N LYS A 506 -9.82 -44.63 -22.54
CA LYS A 506 -9.43 -45.64 -21.55
C LYS A 506 -8.98 -46.91 -22.28
N PHE A 507 -7.86 -47.48 -21.85
CA PHE A 507 -7.24 -48.62 -22.51
C PHE A 507 -6.54 -49.56 -21.51
N LYS A 508 -6.34 -50.81 -21.93
CA LYS A 508 -5.50 -51.80 -21.24
C LYS A 508 -4.05 -51.62 -21.63
N THR A 509 -3.14 -51.71 -20.67
CA THR A 509 -1.69 -51.54 -20.87
C THR A 509 -0.86 -52.31 -19.84
N SER A 510 0.46 -52.23 -19.96
CA SER A 510 1.45 -52.91 -19.11
C SER A 510 1.47 -52.33 -17.70
N ARG A 511 1.17 -53.16 -16.68
CA ARG A 511 1.31 -52.77 -15.27
C ARG A 511 2.76 -52.44 -14.93
N THR A 512 3.69 -53.29 -15.33
CA THR A 512 5.11 -53.16 -14.98
C THR A 512 5.69 -51.85 -15.49
N LEU A 513 5.36 -51.46 -16.73
CA LEU A 513 5.82 -50.20 -17.29
C LEU A 513 5.27 -49.00 -16.51
N LEU A 514 3.96 -48.99 -16.22
CA LEU A 514 3.33 -47.89 -15.48
C LEU A 514 3.79 -47.82 -14.02
N GLN A 515 4.11 -48.96 -13.38
CA GLN A 515 4.65 -48.98 -12.02
C GLN A 515 5.99 -48.26 -11.93
N ASN A 516 6.81 -48.29 -12.98
CA ASN A 516 8.09 -47.58 -13.03
C ASN A 516 7.93 -46.06 -13.08
N LEU A 517 6.71 -45.54 -13.24
CA LEU A 517 6.42 -44.10 -13.19
C LEU A 517 6.06 -43.62 -11.77
N PHE A 518 5.93 -44.54 -10.80
CA PHE A 518 5.63 -44.15 -9.43
C PHE A 518 6.84 -43.51 -8.75
N PRO A 519 6.65 -42.41 -8.02
CA PRO A 519 7.74 -41.64 -7.42
C PRO A 519 8.31 -42.30 -6.16
N SER A 520 7.57 -43.21 -5.54
CA SER A 520 8.01 -43.93 -4.35
C SER A 520 7.38 -45.33 -4.25
N PRO A 521 7.98 -46.25 -3.48
CA PRO A 521 7.42 -47.59 -3.24
C PRO A 521 6.07 -47.60 -2.50
N SER A 522 5.65 -46.47 -1.92
CA SER A 522 4.34 -46.34 -1.27
C SER A 522 3.18 -46.44 -2.27
N PHE A 523 3.42 -46.11 -3.54
CA PHE A 523 2.46 -46.33 -4.61
C PHE A 523 2.58 -47.74 -5.16
N ARG A 524 1.46 -48.44 -5.26
CA ARG A 524 1.40 -49.76 -5.88
C ARG A 524 0.06 -49.98 -6.56
N PHE A 525 -0.03 -50.99 -7.42
CA PHE A 525 -1.32 -51.39 -7.98
C PHE A 525 -2.06 -52.30 -7.00
N LYS A 526 -3.37 -52.09 -6.89
CA LYS A 526 -4.27 -52.95 -6.09
C LYS A 526 -4.35 -54.38 -6.63
N SER A 527 -4.32 -54.51 -7.96
CA SER A 527 -4.35 -55.81 -8.63
C SER A 527 -2.93 -56.36 -8.86
N PRO A 528 -2.69 -57.66 -8.61
CA PRO A 528 -1.42 -58.31 -8.94
C PRO A 528 -1.25 -58.61 -10.44
N GLY A 529 -2.29 -58.37 -11.27
CA GLY A 529 -2.26 -58.69 -12.69
C GLY A 529 -1.17 -57.95 -13.47
N THR A 530 -0.72 -58.50 -14.59
CA THR A 530 0.28 -57.85 -15.46
C THR A 530 -0.32 -56.81 -16.41
N VAL A 531 -1.66 -56.75 -16.50
CA VAL A 531 -2.43 -55.82 -17.32
C VAL A 531 -3.27 -54.93 -16.40
N VAL A 532 -3.23 -53.62 -16.64
CA VAL A 532 -3.99 -52.60 -15.90
C VAL A 532 -4.63 -51.60 -16.86
N TYR A 533 -5.40 -50.66 -16.31
CA TYR A 533 -6.08 -49.63 -17.08
C TYR A 533 -5.40 -48.27 -16.91
N ALA A 534 -5.35 -47.52 -18.00
CA ALA A 534 -4.98 -46.11 -17.99
C ALA A 534 -5.90 -45.33 -18.93
N SER A 535 -5.96 -44.02 -18.74
CA SER A 535 -6.67 -43.11 -19.63
C SER A 535 -5.80 -41.92 -20.02
N PHE A 536 -5.92 -41.51 -21.28
CA PHE A 536 -5.57 -40.15 -21.68
C PHE A 536 -6.84 -39.32 -21.73
N SER A 537 -6.82 -38.16 -21.05
CA SER A 537 -7.99 -37.28 -20.94
C SER A 537 -7.61 -35.85 -21.24
N GLN A 538 -8.34 -35.22 -22.17
CA GLN A 538 -8.25 -33.82 -22.51
C GLN A 538 -9.51 -33.09 -22.03
N THR A 539 -9.37 -31.97 -21.35
CA THR A 539 -10.50 -31.11 -20.96
C THR A 539 -10.31 -29.69 -21.48
N THR A 540 -11.35 -29.12 -22.05
CA THR A 540 -11.45 -27.69 -22.39
C THR A 540 -12.33 -27.03 -21.36
N LEU A 541 -11.82 -25.97 -20.75
CA LEU A 541 -12.50 -25.15 -19.76
C LEU A 541 -12.79 -23.79 -20.36
N ASN A 542 -14.01 -23.28 -20.21
CA ASN A 542 -14.40 -21.95 -20.69
C ASN A 542 -15.18 -21.19 -19.62
N LYS A 543 -15.32 -19.86 -19.81
CA LYS A 543 -15.99 -18.95 -18.88
C LYS A 543 -15.32 -18.96 -17.50
N MET A 544 -13.99 -18.89 -17.49
CA MET A 544 -13.20 -18.83 -16.27
C MET A 544 -13.12 -17.38 -15.79
N GLU A 545 -13.88 -17.04 -14.74
CA GLU A 545 -13.96 -15.68 -14.19
C GLU A 545 -12.58 -15.10 -13.86
N TRP A 546 -11.70 -15.92 -13.29
CA TRP A 546 -10.35 -15.53 -12.89
C TRP A 546 -9.40 -15.27 -14.09
N LEU A 547 -9.81 -15.63 -15.31
CA LEU A 547 -9.13 -15.30 -16.58
C LEU A 547 -9.95 -14.31 -17.42
N GLY A 548 -10.79 -13.49 -16.79
CA GLY A 548 -11.62 -12.51 -17.48
C GLY A 548 -12.71 -13.14 -18.37
N GLY A 549 -13.16 -14.35 -18.05
CA GLY A 549 -14.17 -15.08 -18.81
C GLY A 549 -13.62 -15.93 -19.97
N SER A 550 -12.31 -15.94 -20.19
CA SER A 550 -11.66 -16.79 -21.19
C SER A 550 -11.55 -18.25 -20.71
N GLY A 551 -10.82 -19.09 -21.44
CA GLY A 551 -10.74 -20.53 -21.23
C GLY A 551 -9.35 -21.08 -21.54
N TYR A 552 -9.11 -22.33 -21.14
CA TYR A 552 -7.86 -23.05 -21.39
C TYR A 552 -8.11 -24.55 -21.54
N ARG A 553 -7.07 -25.29 -21.90
CA ARG A 553 -7.14 -26.74 -22.13
C ARG A 553 -6.10 -27.43 -21.27
N HIS A 554 -6.42 -28.65 -20.85
CA HIS A 554 -5.46 -29.54 -20.23
C HIS A 554 -5.56 -30.96 -20.79
N PHE A 555 -4.46 -31.71 -20.75
CA PHE A 555 -4.35 -33.08 -21.25
C PHE A 555 -3.45 -33.91 -20.33
N GLY A 556 -3.94 -35.00 -19.76
CA GLY A 556 -3.20 -35.79 -18.77
C GLY A 556 -3.26 -37.29 -19.00
N LEU A 557 -2.27 -37.99 -18.44
CA LEU A 557 -2.27 -39.44 -18.27
C LEU A 557 -2.80 -39.78 -16.88
N TYR A 558 -3.76 -40.70 -16.80
CA TYR A 558 -4.39 -41.16 -15.58
C TYR A 558 -4.17 -42.67 -15.44
N ILE A 559 -3.46 -43.09 -14.39
CA ILE A 559 -3.14 -44.50 -14.11
C ILE A 559 -4.12 -45.02 -13.07
N HIS A 560 -4.96 -45.98 -13.43
CA HIS A 560 -6.08 -46.43 -12.60
C HIS A 560 -5.73 -47.63 -11.73
N GLY A 561 -6.51 -47.84 -10.65
CA GLY A 561 -6.35 -48.99 -9.76
C GLY A 561 -5.07 -48.94 -8.92
N VAL A 562 -4.67 -47.73 -8.52
CA VAL A 562 -3.49 -47.47 -7.70
C VAL A 562 -3.93 -47.37 -6.24
N GLU A 563 -3.09 -47.84 -5.34
CA GLU A 563 -3.22 -47.63 -3.91
C GLU A 563 -1.93 -47.00 -3.37
N TYR A 564 -2.09 -46.13 -2.37
CA TYR A 564 -1.00 -45.48 -1.65
C TYR A 564 -0.98 -45.93 -0.20
N VAL A 565 0.16 -46.45 0.25
CA VAL A 565 0.39 -46.82 1.64
C VAL A 565 1.06 -45.66 2.37
N THR A 566 0.30 -45.02 3.26
CA THR A 566 0.78 -43.92 4.11
C THR A 566 1.81 -44.41 5.13
N LYS A 567 2.51 -43.49 5.80
CA LYS A 567 3.49 -43.84 6.84
C LYS A 567 2.87 -44.54 8.05
N THR A 568 1.57 -44.35 8.30
CA THR A 568 0.84 -45.02 9.38
C THR A 568 0.38 -46.43 8.99
N GLY A 569 0.55 -46.83 7.73
CA GLY A 569 0.10 -48.11 7.19
C GLY A 569 -1.33 -48.09 6.65
N GLU A 570 -2.02 -46.94 6.66
CA GLU A 570 -3.32 -46.78 6.00
C GLU A 570 -3.15 -46.82 4.47
N THR A 571 -4.03 -47.57 3.80
CA THR A 571 -4.08 -47.67 2.34
C THR A 571 -5.20 -46.81 1.79
N ILE A 572 -4.88 -45.94 0.82
CA ILE A 572 -5.84 -45.10 0.12
C ILE A 572 -5.92 -45.57 -1.34
N ASP A 573 -7.12 -45.74 -1.87
CA ASP A 573 -7.35 -46.19 -3.26
C ASP A 573 -7.60 -44.98 -4.19
N GLY A 574 -7.08 -45.01 -5.41
CA GLY A 574 -7.27 -43.89 -6.34
C GLY A 574 -6.64 -44.08 -7.72
N THR A 575 -6.62 -42.97 -8.45
CA THR A 575 -5.98 -42.85 -9.76
C THR A 575 -4.73 -41.97 -9.66
N PHE A 576 -3.58 -42.45 -10.10
CA PHE A 576 -2.34 -41.66 -10.10
C PHE A 576 -2.21 -40.81 -11.37
N LEU A 577 -1.96 -39.51 -11.19
CA LEU A 577 -1.72 -38.53 -12.24
C LEU A 577 -0.22 -38.21 -12.29
N PRO A 578 0.59 -38.89 -13.12
CA PRO A 578 2.01 -38.59 -13.25
C PRO A 578 2.31 -37.30 -14.01
N ILE A 579 1.43 -36.88 -14.93
CA ILE A 579 1.64 -35.70 -15.78
C ILE A 579 0.31 -35.09 -16.23
N LEU A 580 0.24 -33.77 -16.18
CA LEU A 580 -0.87 -32.98 -16.70
C LEU A 580 -0.33 -31.82 -17.54
N PHE A 581 -0.56 -31.85 -18.85
CA PHE A 581 -0.23 -30.73 -19.70
C PHE A 581 -1.33 -29.67 -19.68
N GLU A 582 -0.98 -28.40 -19.76
CA GLU A 582 -1.93 -27.29 -19.91
C GLU A 582 -1.50 -26.30 -20.99
N SER A 583 -2.48 -25.65 -21.61
CA SER A 583 -2.27 -24.72 -22.73
C SER A 583 -2.00 -23.28 -22.31
N LEU A 584 -1.96 -22.98 -21.01
CA LEU A 584 -1.65 -21.66 -20.45
C LEU A 584 -0.76 -21.80 -19.21
N THR A 585 0.10 -20.83 -18.96
CA THR A 585 1.04 -20.81 -17.84
C THR A 585 0.37 -20.52 -16.49
N ASP A 586 -0.66 -19.69 -16.46
CA ASP A 586 -1.35 -19.27 -15.24
C ASP A 586 -1.93 -20.45 -14.43
N PRO A 587 -2.69 -21.39 -15.03
CA PRO A 587 -3.20 -22.55 -14.31
C PRO A 587 -2.11 -23.58 -13.95
N ILE A 588 -0.95 -23.54 -14.65
CA ILE A 588 0.23 -24.35 -14.33
C ILE A 588 0.85 -23.85 -13.03
N VAL A 589 1.18 -22.56 -12.95
CA VAL A 589 1.80 -21.97 -11.76
C VAL A 589 0.90 -22.18 -10.54
N SER A 590 -0.39 -21.88 -10.69
CA SER A 590 -1.38 -22.09 -9.64
C SER A 590 -1.45 -23.56 -9.19
N GLY A 591 -1.54 -24.52 -10.12
CA GLY A 591 -1.63 -25.94 -9.75
C GLY A 591 -0.34 -26.52 -9.17
N ARG A 592 0.84 -26.08 -9.62
CA ARG A 592 2.14 -26.57 -9.11
C ARG A 592 2.44 -26.02 -7.72
N GLU A 593 2.33 -24.70 -7.56
CA GLU A 593 2.73 -24.04 -6.32
C GLU A 593 1.71 -24.27 -5.19
N GLU A 594 0.41 -24.12 -5.48
CA GLU A 594 -0.63 -24.21 -4.47
C GLU A 594 -0.99 -25.68 -4.18
N LEU A 595 -1.10 -26.52 -5.21
CA LEU A 595 -1.73 -27.84 -5.08
C LEU A 595 -0.77 -29.02 -5.29
N GLY A 596 0.45 -28.79 -5.79
CA GLY A 596 1.41 -29.87 -6.05
C GLY A 596 1.08 -30.75 -7.26
N MET A 597 0.30 -30.24 -8.21
CA MET A 597 -0.04 -30.97 -9.44
C MET A 597 1.15 -31.00 -10.42
N PRO A 598 1.42 -32.11 -11.13
CA PRO A 598 2.57 -32.25 -12.02
C PRO A 598 2.27 -31.61 -13.38
N LYS A 599 2.20 -30.27 -13.41
CA LYS A 599 1.77 -29.53 -14.59
C LYS A 599 2.92 -29.07 -15.47
N LEU A 600 2.78 -29.21 -16.78
CA LEU A 600 3.71 -28.67 -17.79
C LEU A 600 2.96 -27.99 -18.93
N TYR A 601 3.62 -27.05 -19.60
CA TYR A 601 3.03 -26.40 -20.77
C TYR A 601 3.11 -27.30 -22.00
N CYS A 602 2.03 -27.39 -22.75
CA CYS A 602 2.07 -27.77 -24.17
C CYS A 602 0.93 -27.10 -24.95
N ALA A 603 1.10 -26.96 -26.26
CA ALA A 603 0.00 -26.61 -27.15
C ALA A 603 -0.98 -27.79 -27.21
N ILE A 604 -2.28 -27.50 -27.11
CA ILE A 604 -3.36 -28.51 -27.18
C ILE A 604 -4.40 -28.00 -28.17
N ASP A 605 -4.37 -28.58 -29.37
CA ASP A 605 -5.30 -28.25 -30.44
C ASP A 605 -6.41 -29.27 -30.54
N ILE A 606 -7.63 -28.78 -30.78
CA ILE A 606 -8.84 -29.58 -30.77
C ILE A 606 -9.64 -29.33 -32.04
N TRP A 607 -10.01 -30.41 -32.71
CA TRP A 607 -10.96 -30.39 -33.81
C TRP A 607 -12.17 -31.25 -33.43
N ARG A 608 -13.24 -30.59 -32.98
CA ARG A 608 -14.56 -31.19 -32.76
C ARG A 608 -15.38 -31.10 -34.05
N ARG A 609 -15.80 -32.26 -34.58
CA ARG A 609 -16.82 -32.39 -35.64
C ARG A 609 -17.95 -33.26 -35.12
N GLU A 610 -19.11 -33.27 -35.77
CA GLU A 610 -20.31 -34.02 -35.33
C GLU A 610 -19.99 -35.46 -34.85
N LYS A 611 -19.25 -36.23 -35.67
CA LYS A 611 -18.96 -37.65 -35.44
C LYS A 611 -17.51 -37.95 -35.03
N SER A 612 -16.67 -36.93 -34.81
CA SER A 612 -15.27 -37.14 -34.45
C SER A 612 -14.71 -36.06 -33.54
N TYR A 613 -13.74 -36.44 -32.71
CA TYR A 613 -12.96 -35.54 -31.86
C TYR A 613 -11.47 -35.83 -32.09
N ARG A 614 -10.67 -34.82 -32.43
CA ARG A 614 -9.22 -34.96 -32.54
C ARG A 614 -8.54 -34.00 -31.58
N ILE A 615 -7.56 -34.51 -30.85
CA ILE A 615 -6.64 -33.76 -30.00
C ILE A 615 -5.26 -33.91 -30.62
N GLN A 616 -4.53 -32.79 -30.75
CA GLN A 616 -3.12 -32.78 -31.10
C GLN A 616 -2.37 -32.02 -30.02
N THR A 617 -1.29 -32.61 -29.50
CA THR A 617 -0.38 -31.94 -28.57
C THR A 617 0.95 -31.64 -29.23
N GLY A 618 1.52 -30.50 -28.88
CA GLY A 618 2.79 -30.06 -29.43
C GLY A 618 3.52 -29.05 -28.56
N TRP A 619 4.74 -28.73 -28.94
CA TRP A 619 5.56 -27.70 -28.30
C TRP A 619 6.32 -26.94 -29.39
N GLN A 620 6.14 -25.61 -29.44
CA GLN A 620 6.74 -24.74 -30.46
C GLN A 620 6.55 -25.23 -31.91
N GLY A 621 5.38 -25.79 -32.23
CA GLY A 621 5.06 -26.32 -33.56
C GLY A 621 5.48 -27.77 -33.80
N ALA A 622 6.35 -28.34 -32.95
CA ALA A 622 6.68 -29.76 -32.97
C ALA A 622 5.53 -30.58 -32.37
N ASN A 623 4.86 -31.34 -33.22
CA ASN A 623 3.69 -32.15 -32.85
C ASN A 623 4.11 -33.54 -32.36
N PHE A 624 3.75 -33.89 -31.14
CA PHE A 624 4.24 -35.13 -30.51
C PHE A 624 3.15 -36.09 -30.05
N GLY A 625 1.89 -35.65 -29.93
CA GLY A 625 0.81 -36.51 -29.45
C GLY A 625 -0.47 -36.31 -30.25
N SER A 626 -1.15 -37.40 -30.56
CA SER A 626 -2.41 -37.39 -31.32
C SER A 626 -3.41 -38.37 -30.69
N VAL A 627 -4.60 -37.87 -30.36
CA VAL A 627 -5.72 -38.68 -29.89
C VAL A 627 -6.91 -38.45 -30.81
N VAL A 628 -7.49 -39.53 -31.32
CA VAL A 628 -8.59 -39.46 -32.27
C VAL A 628 -9.74 -40.35 -31.80
N LEU A 629 -10.94 -39.79 -31.70
CA LEU A 629 -12.19 -40.49 -31.44
C LEU A 629 -13.06 -40.38 -32.70
N LYS A 630 -13.57 -41.50 -33.20
CA LYS A 630 -14.41 -41.58 -34.41
C LYS A 630 -15.74 -42.28 -34.12
N GLY A 631 -16.76 -41.91 -34.89
CA GLY A 631 -18.10 -42.48 -34.78
C GLY A 631 -18.79 -42.09 -33.48
N LEU A 632 -18.58 -40.86 -33.01
CA LEU A 632 -19.26 -40.34 -31.83
C LEU A 632 -20.77 -40.39 -32.02
N LYS A 633 -21.45 -40.95 -31.01
CA LYS A 633 -22.89 -40.95 -30.90
C LYS A 633 -23.27 -40.45 -29.51
N GLU A 634 -24.19 -39.50 -29.48
CA GLU A 634 -24.80 -39.04 -28.24
C GLU A 634 -25.57 -40.21 -27.60
N VAL A 635 -25.39 -40.36 -26.30
CA VAL A 635 -26.08 -41.35 -25.48
C VAL A 635 -26.69 -40.61 -24.30
N ASP A 636 -27.72 -41.21 -23.69
CA ASP A 636 -28.26 -40.68 -22.44
C ASP A 636 -27.12 -40.53 -21.41
N PRO A 637 -26.94 -39.33 -20.81
CA PRO A 637 -25.90 -39.10 -19.81
C PRO A 637 -25.90 -40.14 -18.67
N GLY A 638 -27.07 -40.68 -18.31
CA GLY A 638 -27.19 -41.73 -17.30
C GLY A 638 -26.52 -41.37 -15.97
N GLY A 639 -26.09 -42.39 -15.21
CA GLY A 639 -25.30 -42.24 -13.98
C GLY A 639 -23.82 -41.88 -14.20
N ASP A 640 -23.43 -41.32 -15.36
CA ASP A 640 -22.05 -40.88 -15.61
C ASP A 640 -21.72 -39.70 -14.69
N LYS A 641 -20.87 -39.95 -13.69
CA LYS A 641 -20.49 -38.95 -12.69
C LYS A 641 -19.57 -37.86 -13.26
N GLY A 642 -19.18 -37.92 -14.54
CA GLY A 642 -18.29 -36.95 -15.17
C GLY A 642 -16.87 -36.96 -14.62
N THR A 643 -16.49 -37.95 -13.80
CA THR A 643 -15.15 -38.05 -13.22
C THR A 643 -14.10 -38.31 -14.29
N ILE A 644 -12.94 -37.68 -14.15
CA ILE A 644 -11.82 -37.87 -15.05
C ILE A 644 -11.31 -39.32 -14.88
N GLY A 645 -11.60 -40.18 -15.85
CA GLY A 645 -11.25 -41.61 -15.82
C GLY A 645 -12.42 -42.57 -15.60
N GLY A 646 -13.53 -42.09 -15.03
CA GLY A 646 -14.75 -42.89 -14.84
C GLY A 646 -14.59 -44.13 -13.94
N GLU A 647 -13.55 -44.16 -13.09
CA GLU A 647 -13.38 -45.21 -12.09
C GLU A 647 -14.22 -44.91 -10.84
N ASP A 648 -14.69 -45.96 -10.18
CA ASP A 648 -15.31 -45.87 -8.85
C ASP A 648 -14.20 -45.99 -7.80
N ASP A 649 -13.31 -44.99 -7.76
CA ASP A 649 -12.22 -44.87 -6.79
C ASP A 649 -12.43 -43.68 -5.82
N GLN A 650 -11.51 -43.48 -4.87
CA GLN A 650 -11.67 -42.46 -3.83
C GLN A 650 -11.16 -41.07 -4.25
N GLY A 651 -10.34 -40.95 -5.31
CA GLY A 651 -9.70 -39.69 -5.66
C GLY A 651 -8.45 -39.80 -6.56
N ILE A 652 -7.83 -38.63 -6.79
CA ILE A 652 -6.64 -38.50 -7.65
C ILE A 652 -5.40 -38.30 -6.79
N PHE A 653 -4.37 -39.10 -7.04
CA PHE A 653 -3.02 -38.91 -6.49
C PHE A 653 -2.15 -38.06 -7.41
N ALA A 654 -1.32 -37.22 -6.80
CA ALA A 654 -0.21 -36.51 -7.43
C ALA A 654 1.01 -36.52 -6.48
N TYR A 655 2.16 -36.03 -6.95
CA TYR A 655 3.38 -35.95 -6.15
C TYR A 655 4.03 -34.58 -6.29
N LYS A 656 4.22 -33.89 -5.16
CA LYS A 656 4.80 -32.55 -5.12
C LYS A 656 6.29 -32.66 -4.83
N TYR A 657 7.10 -32.04 -5.70
CA TYR A 657 8.53 -31.90 -5.51
C TYR A 657 8.97 -30.46 -5.84
N ILE A 658 9.56 -29.76 -4.86
CA ILE A 658 10.16 -28.43 -5.04
C ILE A 658 11.63 -28.54 -4.66
N PRO A 659 12.57 -28.28 -5.59
CA PRO A 659 13.99 -28.40 -5.32
C PRO A 659 14.46 -27.31 -4.35
N LYS A 660 15.43 -27.66 -3.51
CA LYS A 660 16.07 -26.72 -2.60
C LYS A 660 17.05 -25.81 -3.31
N VAL A 661 16.93 -24.50 -3.07
CA VAL A 661 17.83 -23.50 -3.67
C VAL A 661 19.24 -23.68 -3.11
N GLY A 662 20.23 -23.85 -3.99
CA GLY A 662 21.64 -24.01 -3.62
C GLY A 662 22.07 -25.44 -3.27
N GLU A 663 21.13 -26.39 -3.11
CA GLU A 663 21.42 -27.79 -2.75
C GLU A 663 20.85 -28.76 -3.80
N ARG A 664 21.57 -28.91 -4.92
CA ARG A 664 21.15 -29.79 -6.04
C ARG A 664 20.84 -31.21 -5.55
N GLY A 665 19.70 -31.75 -5.98
CA GLY A 665 19.24 -33.10 -5.64
C GLY A 665 18.50 -33.23 -4.31
N LYS A 666 18.39 -32.15 -3.52
CA LYS A 666 17.56 -32.12 -2.31
C LYS A 666 16.29 -31.30 -2.55
N ALA A 667 15.20 -31.69 -1.92
CA ALA A 667 13.92 -30.98 -1.97
C ALA A 667 13.72 -30.07 -0.74
N ASP A 668 13.13 -28.90 -0.94
CA ASP A 668 12.49 -28.13 0.14
C ASP A 668 11.10 -28.70 0.46
N VAL A 669 10.41 -29.25 -0.55
CA VAL A 669 9.09 -29.89 -0.41
C VAL A 669 9.07 -31.17 -1.21
N GLU A 670 8.75 -32.28 -0.56
CA GLU A 670 8.58 -33.58 -1.19
C GLU A 670 7.51 -34.39 -0.46
N HIS A 671 6.38 -34.66 -1.11
CA HIS A 671 5.31 -35.52 -0.58
C HIS A 671 4.23 -35.85 -1.62
N ALA A 672 3.46 -36.92 -1.37
CA ALA A 672 2.24 -37.20 -2.11
C ALA A 672 1.11 -36.22 -1.77
N ILE A 673 0.24 -36.05 -2.76
CA ILE A 673 -0.97 -35.23 -2.73
C ILE A 673 -2.15 -36.13 -3.09
N PHE A 674 -3.29 -35.89 -2.47
CA PHE A 674 -4.55 -36.56 -2.79
C PHE A 674 -5.69 -35.57 -2.92
N VAL A 675 -6.50 -35.74 -3.96
CA VAL A 675 -7.74 -34.99 -4.21
C VAL A 675 -8.93 -35.95 -4.04
N PRO A 676 -9.58 -35.97 -2.85
CA PRO A 676 -10.69 -36.88 -2.59
C PRO A 676 -11.94 -36.47 -3.38
N HIS A 677 -12.45 -37.36 -4.22
CA HIS A 677 -13.63 -37.10 -5.06
C HIS A 677 -14.87 -36.69 -4.26
N SER A 678 -15.08 -37.31 -3.09
CA SER A 678 -16.25 -37.04 -2.23
C SER A 678 -16.25 -35.66 -1.59
N VAL A 679 -15.07 -35.04 -1.42
CA VAL A 679 -14.93 -33.68 -0.89
C VAL A 679 -14.96 -32.68 -2.03
N GLU A 680 -14.21 -32.95 -3.11
CA GLU A 680 -14.12 -32.06 -4.27
C GLU A 680 -15.49 -31.81 -4.91
N ALA A 681 -16.32 -32.85 -5.04
CA ALA A 681 -17.67 -32.73 -5.59
C ALA A 681 -18.60 -31.79 -4.78
N LYS A 682 -18.26 -31.48 -3.52
CA LYS A 682 -19.00 -30.54 -2.67
C LYS A 682 -18.51 -29.09 -2.83
N VAL A 683 -17.30 -28.88 -3.35
CA VAL A 683 -16.73 -27.53 -3.54
C VAL A 683 -17.47 -26.82 -4.68
N VAL A 684 -17.47 -27.45 -5.87
CA VAL A 684 -18.25 -27.00 -7.03
C VAL A 684 -18.95 -28.22 -7.62
N PRO A 685 -20.29 -28.32 -7.48
CA PRO A 685 -21.03 -29.41 -8.09
C PRO A 685 -20.97 -29.33 -9.62
N SER A 686 -20.28 -30.28 -10.24
CA SER A 686 -20.30 -30.45 -11.69
C SER A 686 -21.59 -31.12 -12.14
N LYS A 687 -22.16 -30.65 -13.25
CA LYS A 687 -23.31 -31.26 -13.91
C LYS A 687 -22.94 -31.64 -15.33
N VAL A 688 -23.02 -32.93 -15.63
CA VAL A 688 -22.93 -33.45 -16.98
C VAL A 688 -24.22 -33.12 -17.73
N GLU A 689 -24.08 -32.54 -18.91
CA GLU A 689 -25.21 -32.19 -19.78
C GLU A 689 -25.32 -33.16 -20.95
N ARG A 690 -24.18 -33.57 -21.54
CA ARG A 690 -24.16 -34.40 -22.74
C ARG A 690 -23.02 -35.41 -22.71
N VAL A 691 -23.27 -36.61 -23.20
CA VAL A 691 -22.27 -37.68 -23.30
C VAL A 691 -22.29 -38.26 -24.71
N PHE A 692 -21.11 -38.39 -25.30
CA PHE A 692 -20.91 -39.05 -26.58
C PHE A 692 -19.97 -40.22 -26.42
N LYS A 693 -20.35 -41.40 -26.92
CA LYS A 693 -19.46 -42.57 -26.98
C LYS A 693 -18.91 -42.75 -28.38
N ALA A 694 -17.61 -42.98 -28.50
CA ALA A 694 -16.94 -43.25 -29.76
C ALA A 694 -17.00 -44.73 -30.11
N LYS A 695 -17.09 -45.05 -31.40
CA LYS A 695 -16.97 -46.44 -31.88
C LYS A 695 -15.53 -46.91 -31.96
N GLN A 696 -14.62 -45.99 -32.28
CA GLN A 696 -13.20 -46.25 -32.43
C GLN A 696 -12.42 -45.09 -31.81
N ALA A 697 -11.31 -45.40 -31.17
CA ALA A 697 -10.36 -44.40 -30.75
C ALA A 697 -8.92 -44.90 -30.89
N SER A 698 -7.99 -43.95 -31.03
CA SER A 698 -6.55 -44.22 -31.08
C SER A 698 -5.80 -43.14 -30.32
N VAL A 699 -4.71 -43.55 -29.67
CA VAL A 699 -3.74 -42.67 -29.02
C VAL A 699 -2.37 -43.01 -29.60
N SER A 700 -1.60 -42.00 -29.99
CA SER A 700 -0.24 -42.18 -30.50
C SER A 700 0.66 -41.03 -30.05
N PHE A 701 1.89 -41.36 -29.69
CA PHE A 701 2.93 -40.38 -29.40
C PHE A 701 4.12 -40.61 -30.33
N ASP A 702 4.64 -39.52 -30.89
CA ASP A 702 5.94 -39.48 -31.55
C ASP A 702 6.93 -38.90 -30.52
N PRO A 703 7.94 -39.68 -30.07
CA PRO A 703 8.89 -39.22 -29.08
C PRO A 703 9.71 -38.02 -29.55
N LEU A 704 9.82 -37.84 -30.88
CA LEU A 704 10.74 -36.92 -31.53
C LEU A 704 12.16 -37.06 -30.94
N ASP A 705 13.03 -36.07 -31.14
CA ASP A 705 14.37 -36.02 -30.56
C ASP A 705 14.54 -34.82 -29.61
N TRP A 706 15.75 -34.71 -29.06
CA TRP A 706 16.13 -33.61 -28.18
C TRP A 706 16.07 -32.24 -28.88
N GLU A 707 16.30 -32.19 -30.20
CA GLU A 707 16.28 -30.93 -30.95
C GLU A 707 14.86 -30.39 -31.09
N ALA A 708 13.89 -31.27 -31.35
CA ALA A 708 12.48 -30.91 -31.44
C ALA A 708 11.82 -30.68 -30.07
N LEU A 709 12.23 -31.42 -29.02
CA LEU A 709 11.61 -31.37 -27.68
C LEU A 709 12.66 -31.26 -26.55
N PRO A 710 13.48 -30.19 -26.49
CA PRO A 710 14.59 -30.09 -25.53
C PRO A 710 14.17 -30.19 -24.07
N THR A 711 12.97 -29.70 -23.71
CA THR A 711 12.49 -29.76 -22.32
C THR A 711 11.47 -30.87 -22.07
N LEU A 712 11.06 -31.62 -23.09
CA LEU A 712 9.95 -32.58 -23.01
C LEU A 712 10.28 -33.98 -23.56
N HIS A 713 11.35 -34.15 -24.34
CA HIS A 713 11.71 -35.42 -24.98
C HIS A 713 11.72 -36.59 -23.98
N HIS A 714 12.38 -36.41 -22.83
CA HIS A 714 12.42 -37.43 -21.77
C HIS A 714 11.04 -37.84 -21.24
N ILE A 715 10.03 -36.96 -21.29
CA ILE A 715 8.64 -37.29 -20.90
C ILE A 715 7.92 -37.96 -22.06
N ILE A 716 8.00 -37.38 -23.26
CA ILE A 716 7.26 -37.89 -24.42
C ILE A 716 7.78 -39.26 -24.85
N SER A 717 9.10 -39.50 -24.80
CA SER A 717 9.69 -40.83 -25.02
C SER A 717 9.11 -41.87 -24.07
N ARG A 718 8.96 -41.53 -22.78
CA ARG A 718 8.33 -42.44 -21.80
C ARG A 718 6.84 -42.66 -22.07
N LEU A 719 6.12 -41.66 -22.57
CA LEU A 719 4.72 -41.82 -22.98
C LEU A 719 4.57 -42.69 -24.23
N ALA A 720 5.49 -42.58 -25.19
CA ALA A 720 5.51 -43.38 -26.42
C ALA A 720 5.80 -44.86 -26.17
N GLU A 721 6.49 -45.20 -25.08
CA GLU A 721 6.72 -46.59 -24.68
C GLU A 721 5.46 -47.31 -24.17
N ILE A 722 4.40 -46.59 -23.77
CA ILE A 722 3.19 -47.18 -23.18
C ILE A 722 2.43 -47.97 -24.26
N PRO A 723 2.37 -49.32 -24.20
CA PRO A 723 1.66 -50.09 -25.20
C PRO A 723 0.16 -49.99 -24.98
N VAL A 724 -0.60 -49.68 -26.02
CA VAL A 724 -2.07 -49.74 -25.99
C VAL A 724 -2.49 -51.13 -26.46
N TYR A 725 -2.76 -52.05 -25.52
CA TYR A 725 -3.18 -53.41 -25.86
C TYR A 725 -4.60 -53.46 -26.42
N GLU A 726 -5.50 -52.69 -25.81
CA GLU A 726 -6.92 -52.66 -26.18
C GLU A 726 -7.53 -51.34 -25.70
N VAL A 727 -8.23 -50.63 -26.58
CA VAL A 727 -9.07 -49.49 -26.18
C VAL A 727 -10.40 -50.04 -25.66
N VAL A 728 -10.67 -49.84 -24.38
CA VAL A 728 -11.87 -50.37 -23.70
C VAL A 728 -13.01 -49.36 -23.60
N GLY A 729 -12.71 -48.07 -23.77
CA GLY A 729 -13.73 -47.03 -23.79
C GLY A 729 -13.19 -45.71 -24.30
N ALA A 730 -14.03 -44.97 -25.02
CA ALA A 730 -13.71 -43.61 -25.46
C ALA A 730 -14.98 -42.77 -25.48
N LYS A 731 -14.93 -41.59 -24.84
CA LYS A 731 -16.09 -40.72 -24.70
C LYS A 731 -15.72 -39.23 -24.73
N VAL A 732 -16.72 -38.40 -25.05
CA VAL A 732 -16.70 -36.94 -24.88
C VAL A 732 -17.84 -36.56 -23.95
N VAL A 733 -17.55 -35.78 -22.91
CA VAL A 733 -18.51 -35.34 -21.90
C VAL A 733 -18.52 -33.82 -21.87
N GLU A 734 -19.70 -33.22 -21.97
CA GLU A 734 -19.90 -31.77 -21.93
C GLU A 734 -20.75 -31.42 -20.70
N GLY A 735 -20.43 -30.31 -20.01
CA GLY A 735 -21.16 -29.91 -18.82
C GLY A 735 -20.75 -28.56 -18.22
N VAL A 736 -21.28 -28.28 -17.04
CA VAL A 736 -21.08 -27.04 -16.26
C VAL A 736 -20.59 -27.33 -14.85
N GLY A 737 -19.99 -26.35 -14.19
CA GLY A 737 -19.40 -26.48 -12.87
C GLY A 737 -18.01 -27.10 -12.97
N VAL A 738 -16.98 -26.26 -12.83
CA VAL A 738 -15.58 -26.68 -12.94
C VAL A 738 -14.98 -26.76 -11.53
N PRO A 739 -14.56 -27.94 -11.05
CA PRO A 739 -13.88 -28.08 -9.78
C PRO A 739 -12.53 -27.35 -9.80
N ASP A 740 -12.18 -26.68 -8.70
CA ASP A 740 -10.95 -25.91 -8.57
C ASP A 740 -9.80 -26.67 -7.88
N VAL A 741 -10.07 -27.95 -7.57
CA VAL A 741 -9.18 -28.92 -6.92
C VAL A 741 -8.65 -28.44 -5.56
N SER A 742 -9.40 -27.57 -4.89
CA SER A 742 -9.06 -27.02 -3.57
C SER A 742 -9.11 -28.05 -2.44
N SER A 743 -9.74 -29.23 -2.65
CA SER A 743 -9.68 -30.33 -1.68
C SER A 743 -8.34 -31.07 -1.67
N ALA A 744 -7.41 -30.72 -2.56
CA ALA A 744 -6.06 -31.28 -2.59
C ALA A 744 -5.38 -31.16 -1.22
N ARG A 745 -4.87 -32.28 -0.70
CA ARG A 745 -4.20 -32.34 0.59
C ARG A 745 -2.99 -33.25 0.55
N ARG A 746 -2.02 -32.98 1.42
CA ARG A 746 -0.92 -33.89 1.72
C ARG A 746 -1.44 -35.13 2.46
N ILE A 747 -0.87 -36.30 2.17
CA ILE A 747 -1.26 -37.58 2.78
C ILE A 747 -0.07 -38.36 3.40
N ASP A 748 1.04 -37.66 3.63
CA ASP A 748 2.34 -38.23 4.02
C ASP A 748 2.83 -37.87 5.42
#